data_AF-A0A7S4DLM9-F1
#
_entry.id   AF-A0A7S4DLM9-F1
#
_cell.length_a   1.000
_cell.length_b   1.000
_cell.length_c   1.000
_cell.angle_alpha   90.00
_cell.angle_beta   90.00
_cell.angle_gamma   90.00
#
_symmetry.space_group_name_H-M   'P 1'
#
loop_
_entity.id
_entity.type
_entity.pdbx_description
1 polymer ?
#
loop_
_entity_poly.entity_id
_entity_poly.type
_entity_poly.pdbx_seq_one_letter_code
_entity_poly.pdbx_strand_id
1 'polypeptide(L)'
;RRLDSSSPPLRGRLSIMGEDEPGHTMPQGYRRIDQNQPENTDFITIDWFTDREAARRAKRQFRARNAQRNKFVGVVSNWYHNVQGWVVLFLVGVATALTGSVIHQTAGWLGSMKFGYCTEHGFWVSRTLCCLESSTTVCEAWSNWSEIMLPHNARGTFWFDYFVYVVMGVTFALVASFVCATFSPLSLGSGISGTKVVLGGFVIRKFLSGATLLIKSLGLILAVASGLSLGLQGPMVHIACCWGAIFVRLFPKYKTNEAMKREIYSASAAAGVTAAFGAPLGGVLFSLEAMSSYFPHKTMWRSFWCAITTAVMIRYFNPYSGSSSTARLVQFQVFYRGESWMWYELAPFTFLGVLGGLGGALFIRINAKLHEVRRGVPWFRENRFFEIALISLVSCIMAFSNVFASEGQSFLLEHLFSHCTELKVSLPDRLTDALCSEGTDAWRFMLLLMAAALGRFILTIVTFGAQVPSGLFMPTLCVGACVGRLVGWTVTMWHLSVGDDQWPFKGCMGRTDCIFPSLYAVVGAAAFLAGTTRLTVSLAVIMLELTGGLDYIVPLMVAVVPAKWVGDAFGKEGIFDKLISLQGYPHINPNMELDSEAKAADLMSRNVVMVSKHHETLASVEDTFSKHSYHGFPIVESERDRRVVGFITRRDLETALMDNEDISPSTLVAFDSEGLPGRLVDYIDLTAYVDKHPVIVRPTMPADRVLDMFKGLGLRIIFVCDKTGNLSGVIKKKDMLKHMQAERIHARSVAQHGPMRGIDQVRSFTQELQRTRQLDL
;
A
#
# COMPACT_ATOMS: atom_id res chain seq x y z
N ARG A 1 25.69 4.00 -47.20
CA ARG A 1 26.88 4.81 -47.58
C ARG A 1 26.73 6.12 -46.81
N ARG A 2 27.33 6.30 -45.61
CA ARG A 2 28.72 6.75 -45.33
C ARG A 2 29.03 8.03 -46.12
N LEU A 3 29.36 9.20 -45.56
CA LEU A 3 30.23 9.63 -44.43
C LEU A 3 29.74 11.02 -43.94
N ASP A 4 29.68 11.38 -42.64
CA ASP A 4 30.71 11.67 -41.60
C ASP A 4 31.37 13.06 -41.66
N SER A 5 31.23 13.82 -40.56
CA SER A 5 32.28 14.54 -39.78
C SER A 5 31.61 15.49 -38.74
N SER A 6 31.48 15.10 -37.46
CA SER A 6 32.44 15.28 -36.33
C SER A 6 32.57 16.74 -35.86
N SER A 7 32.11 17.20 -34.69
CA SER A 7 32.54 16.91 -33.29
C SER A 7 31.96 18.01 -32.35
N PRO A 8 32.19 18.07 -31.02
CA PRO A 8 32.09 17.10 -29.90
C PRO A 8 31.07 17.56 -28.80
N PRO A 9 30.82 16.77 -27.72
CA PRO A 9 29.92 17.18 -26.64
C PRO A 9 30.68 17.93 -25.52
N LEU A 10 30.23 19.13 -25.18
CA LEU A 10 30.76 19.91 -24.05
C LEU A 10 30.33 19.30 -22.71
N ARG A 11 31.24 18.54 -22.10
CA ARG A 11 31.32 18.31 -20.65
C ARG A 11 31.88 19.57 -19.99
N GLY A 12 31.01 20.38 -19.39
CA GLY A 12 31.41 21.48 -18.50
C GLY A 12 31.45 21.00 -17.05
N ARG A 13 32.59 20.47 -16.61
CA ARG A 13 32.95 20.35 -15.18
C ARG A 13 33.55 21.71 -14.80
N LEU A 14 32.79 22.57 -14.14
CA LEU A 14 33.32 23.82 -13.59
C LEU A 14 33.76 23.57 -12.14
N SER A 15 35.06 23.32 -11.99
CA SER A 15 35.80 23.55 -10.77
C SER A 15 35.98 25.05 -10.58
N ILE A 16 35.52 25.59 -9.46
CA ILE A 16 35.96 26.88 -8.96
C ILE A 16 36.67 26.61 -7.63
N MET A 17 38.00 26.67 -7.67
CA MET A 17 38.83 26.96 -6.50
C MET A 17 38.81 28.47 -6.30
N GLY A 18 38.70 28.92 -5.05
CA GLY A 18 38.73 30.32 -4.68
C GLY A 18 38.67 30.50 -3.16
N GLU A 19 39.86 30.40 -2.56
CA GLU A 19 40.36 31.09 -1.36
C GLU A 19 39.84 30.71 0.04
N ASP A 20 40.79 30.22 0.84
CA ASP A 20 40.78 30.02 2.28
C ASP A 20 40.82 31.34 3.05
N GLU A 21 40.06 31.44 4.14
CA GLU A 21 40.39 32.16 5.38
C GLU A 21 39.40 31.71 6.50
N PRO A 22 39.76 31.86 7.81
CA PRO A 22 39.77 30.72 8.74
C PRO A 22 38.59 30.67 9.74
N GLY A 23 38.39 29.48 10.31
CA GLY A 23 37.80 29.34 11.65
C GLY A 23 36.37 28.84 11.74
N HIS A 24 36.19 27.52 11.78
CA HIS A 24 35.66 26.80 12.96
C HIS A 24 35.32 25.36 12.56
N THR A 25 36.01 24.42 13.20
CA THR A 25 35.81 22.98 13.07
C THR A 25 34.42 22.58 13.59
N MET A 26 33.48 22.36 12.67
CA MET A 26 32.24 21.61 12.92
C MET A 26 32.56 20.12 13.11
N PRO A 27 31.92 19.41 14.06
CA PRO A 27 32.12 17.97 14.23
C PRO A 27 31.66 17.20 12.99
N GLN A 28 32.52 16.32 12.48
CA GLN A 28 32.36 15.52 11.24
C GLN A 28 31.18 14.52 11.23
N GLY A 29 30.29 14.51 12.22
CA GLY A 29 29.19 13.55 12.34
C GLY A 29 27.91 13.90 11.55
N TYR A 30 27.70 15.15 11.15
CA TYR A 30 26.37 15.61 10.71
C TYR A 30 26.16 15.65 9.19
N ARG A 31 27.21 15.48 8.37
CA ARG A 31 27.13 15.63 6.90
C ARG A 31 26.59 14.42 6.12
N ARG A 32 26.36 13.25 6.75
CA ARG A 32 26.07 12.01 5.99
C ARG A 32 24.59 11.62 5.87
N ILE A 33 23.64 12.32 6.51
CA ILE A 33 22.25 11.83 6.57
C ILE A 33 21.32 12.40 5.48
N ASP A 34 21.58 13.59 4.91
CA ASP A 34 20.54 14.28 4.12
C ASP A 34 20.82 14.50 2.62
N GLN A 35 21.84 13.89 2.02
CA GLN A 35 22.11 14.09 0.57
C GLN A 35 21.34 13.17 -0.39
N ASN A 36 20.46 12.27 0.09
CA ASN A 36 19.73 11.32 -0.78
C ASN A 36 18.21 11.26 -0.53
N GLN A 37 17.62 12.18 0.24
CA GLN A 37 16.17 12.35 0.20
C GLN A 37 15.82 13.11 -1.08
N PRO A 38 14.87 12.64 -1.92
CA PRO A 38 14.31 13.52 -2.93
C PRO A 38 13.79 14.75 -2.17
N GLU A 39 14.27 15.94 -2.51
CA GLU A 39 13.73 17.15 -1.93
C GLU A 39 12.20 17.09 -2.06
N ASN A 40 11.48 17.41 -0.98
CA ASN A 40 10.02 17.46 -0.94
C ASN A 40 9.40 18.40 -2.02
N THR A 41 10.22 19.05 -2.84
CA THR A 41 9.91 19.91 -3.98
C THR A 41 9.32 19.12 -5.16
N ASP A 42 9.74 17.88 -5.41
CA ASP A 42 9.36 17.11 -6.63
C ASP A 42 7.93 16.57 -6.67
N PHE A 43 7.27 16.43 -5.51
CA PHE A 43 5.90 15.88 -5.45
C PHE A 43 4.84 16.94 -5.73
N ILE A 44 3.94 16.65 -6.67
CA ILE A 44 2.77 17.49 -6.96
C ILE A 44 1.64 17.12 -5.99
N THR A 45 1.10 18.12 -5.30
CA THR A 45 -0.02 17.99 -4.36
C THR A 45 -1.36 18.21 -5.07
N ILE A 46 -2.32 17.33 -4.83
CA ILE A 46 -3.69 17.42 -5.35
C ILE A 46 -4.54 18.24 -4.37
N ASP A 47 -5.41 19.09 -4.94
CA ASP A 47 -6.49 19.75 -4.19
C ASP A 47 -7.81 19.03 -4.45
N TRP A 48 -8.30 18.30 -3.45
CA TRP A 48 -9.51 17.51 -3.60
C TRP A 48 -10.77 18.36 -3.56
N PHE A 49 -10.71 19.54 -2.96
CA PHE A 49 -11.86 20.41 -2.79
C PHE A 49 -12.24 21.06 -4.13
N THR A 50 -11.28 21.76 -4.74
CA THR A 50 -11.47 22.44 -6.03
C THR A 50 -11.84 21.45 -7.14
N ASP A 51 -11.22 20.28 -7.18
CA ASP A 51 -11.56 19.23 -8.15
C ASP A 51 -13.00 18.71 -7.98
N ARG A 52 -13.50 18.57 -6.75
CA ARG A 52 -14.90 18.18 -6.50
C ARG A 52 -15.88 19.25 -6.97
N GLU A 53 -15.53 20.51 -6.78
CA GLU A 53 -16.35 21.63 -7.26
C GLU A 53 -16.33 21.74 -8.78
N ALA A 54 -15.16 21.59 -9.41
CA ALA A 54 -15.03 21.51 -10.86
C ALA A 54 -15.88 20.36 -11.44
N ALA A 55 -15.88 19.18 -10.80
CA ALA A 55 -16.75 18.07 -11.20
C ALA A 55 -18.26 18.41 -11.09
N ARG A 56 -18.67 19.13 -10.03
CA ARG A 56 -20.06 19.57 -9.87
C ARG A 56 -20.45 20.60 -10.93
N ARG A 57 -19.58 21.57 -11.22
CA ARG A 57 -19.77 22.61 -12.25
C ARG A 57 -19.90 21.97 -13.64
N ALA A 58 -18.97 21.09 -14.01
CA ALA A 58 -19.00 20.37 -15.28
C ALA A 58 -20.29 19.55 -15.44
N LYS A 59 -20.77 18.90 -14.38
CA LYS A 59 -22.04 18.15 -14.40
C LYS A 59 -23.26 19.05 -14.63
N ARG A 60 -23.30 20.24 -14.01
CA ARG A 60 -24.39 21.21 -14.20
C ARG A 60 -24.41 21.74 -15.63
N GLN A 61 -23.26 22.16 -16.15
CA GLN A 61 -23.11 22.63 -17.53
C GLN A 61 -23.50 21.55 -18.56
N PHE A 62 -23.07 20.31 -18.35
CA PHE A 62 -23.44 19.18 -19.20
C PHE A 62 -24.96 18.95 -19.22
N ARG A 63 -25.63 19.03 -18.07
CA ARG A 63 -27.09 18.91 -17.99
C ARG A 63 -27.81 20.07 -18.68
N ALA A 64 -27.32 21.30 -18.52
CA ALA A 64 -27.89 22.46 -19.19
C ALA A 64 -27.79 22.34 -20.72
N ARG A 65 -26.61 21.97 -21.25
CA ARG A 65 -26.41 21.72 -22.69
C ARG A 65 -27.30 20.59 -23.23
N ASN A 66 -27.47 19.52 -22.45
CA ASN A 66 -28.32 18.40 -22.88
C ASN A 66 -29.82 18.67 -22.74
N ALA A 67 -30.24 19.61 -21.88
CA ALA A 67 -31.64 20.04 -21.81
C ALA A 67 -32.10 20.75 -23.09
N GLN A 68 -31.16 21.32 -23.85
CA GLN A 68 -31.41 21.98 -25.14
C GLN A 68 -31.36 21.03 -26.34
N ARG A 69 -30.92 19.76 -26.17
CA ARG A 69 -30.90 18.76 -27.25
C ARG A 69 -32.23 18.03 -27.36
N ASN A 70 -32.47 17.36 -28.50
CA ASN A 70 -33.62 16.46 -28.70
C ASN A 70 -33.81 15.53 -27.49
N LYS A 71 -35.05 15.39 -27.01
CA LYS A 71 -35.39 14.61 -25.79
C LYS A 71 -34.71 13.25 -25.75
N PHE A 72 -34.72 12.50 -26.85
CA PHE A 72 -34.08 11.19 -26.93
C PHE A 72 -32.55 11.25 -26.79
N VAL A 73 -31.88 12.11 -27.56
CA VAL A 73 -30.42 12.26 -27.54
C VAL A 73 -29.92 12.78 -26.17
N GLY A 74 -30.66 13.72 -25.57
CA GLY A 74 -30.37 14.24 -24.23
C GLY A 74 -30.48 13.16 -23.15
N VAL A 75 -31.51 12.31 -23.22
CA VAL A 75 -31.70 11.17 -22.29
C VAL A 75 -30.58 10.15 -22.43
N VAL A 76 -30.25 9.72 -23.66
CA VAL A 76 -29.16 8.75 -23.91
C VAL A 76 -27.81 9.30 -23.46
N SER A 77 -27.52 10.56 -23.77
CA SER A 77 -26.28 11.21 -23.37
C SER A 77 -26.15 11.35 -21.84
N ASN A 78 -27.24 11.68 -21.15
CA ASN A 78 -27.27 11.74 -19.69
C ASN A 78 -27.12 10.36 -19.05
N TRP A 79 -27.74 9.32 -19.62
CA TRP A 79 -27.56 7.94 -19.20
C TRP A 79 -26.10 7.51 -19.34
N TYR A 80 -25.50 7.71 -20.52
CA TYR A 80 -24.10 7.38 -20.78
C TYR A 80 -23.17 8.09 -19.78
N HIS A 81 -23.35 9.39 -19.55
CA HIS A 81 -22.55 10.14 -18.58
C HIS A 81 -22.65 9.60 -17.15
N ASN A 82 -23.79 9.05 -16.74
CA ASN A 82 -23.95 8.45 -15.41
C ASN A 82 -23.36 7.04 -15.33
N VAL A 83 -23.43 6.28 -16.42
CA VAL A 83 -22.98 4.88 -16.51
C VAL A 83 -21.47 4.72 -16.68
N GLN A 84 -20.77 5.71 -17.26
CA GLN A 84 -19.31 5.66 -17.48
C GLN A 84 -18.50 5.16 -16.26
N GLY A 85 -18.85 5.59 -15.04
CA GLY A 85 -18.13 5.13 -13.84
C GLY A 85 -18.30 3.64 -13.56
N TRP A 86 -19.50 3.12 -13.78
CA TRP A 86 -19.81 1.70 -13.60
C TRP A 86 -19.10 0.84 -14.63
N VAL A 87 -19.01 1.32 -15.88
CA VAL A 87 -18.27 0.64 -16.96
C VAL A 87 -16.78 0.58 -16.63
N VAL A 88 -16.17 1.68 -16.18
CA VAL A 88 -14.76 1.68 -15.73
C VAL A 88 -14.53 0.65 -14.64
N LEU A 89 -15.39 0.62 -13.62
CA LEU A 89 -15.26 -0.30 -12.48
C LEU A 89 -15.46 -1.76 -12.90
N PHE A 90 -16.37 -2.03 -13.82
CA PHE A 90 -16.55 -3.36 -14.39
C PHE A 90 -15.28 -3.81 -15.13
N LEU A 91 -14.73 -2.97 -16.02
CA LEU A 91 -13.49 -3.27 -16.76
C LEU A 91 -12.31 -3.49 -15.82
N VAL A 92 -12.16 -2.66 -14.78
CA VAL A 92 -11.14 -2.83 -13.74
C VAL A 92 -11.30 -4.19 -13.06
N GLY A 93 -12.51 -4.58 -12.68
CA GLY A 93 -12.75 -5.85 -11.99
C GLY A 93 -12.43 -7.06 -12.86
N VAL A 94 -12.85 -7.06 -14.13
CA VAL A 94 -12.53 -8.13 -15.10
C VAL A 94 -11.02 -8.22 -15.32
N ALA A 95 -10.34 -7.11 -15.58
CA ALA A 95 -8.91 -7.11 -15.86
C ALA A 95 -8.07 -7.52 -14.63
N THR A 96 -8.48 -7.10 -13.43
CA THR A 96 -7.85 -7.49 -12.17
C THR A 96 -8.03 -8.98 -11.91
N ALA A 97 -9.23 -9.53 -12.13
CA ALA A 97 -9.48 -10.96 -12.01
C ALA A 97 -8.67 -11.79 -13.01
N LEU A 98 -8.59 -11.35 -14.27
CA LEU A 98 -7.82 -12.03 -15.31
C LEU A 98 -6.32 -12.05 -14.95
N THR A 99 -5.76 -10.88 -14.64
CA THR A 99 -4.33 -10.78 -14.27
C THR A 99 -4.01 -11.53 -12.98
N GLY A 100 -4.88 -11.48 -11.97
CA GLY A 100 -4.73 -12.26 -10.74
C GLY A 100 -4.74 -13.77 -11.00
N SER A 101 -5.66 -14.25 -11.83
CA SER A 101 -5.77 -15.67 -12.19
C SER A 101 -4.52 -16.16 -12.93
N VAL A 102 -4.03 -15.37 -13.89
CA VAL A 102 -2.78 -15.66 -14.62
C VAL A 102 -1.60 -15.70 -13.65
N ILE A 103 -1.45 -14.72 -12.76
CA ILE A 103 -0.36 -14.69 -11.77
C ILE A 103 -0.42 -15.92 -10.87
N HIS A 104 -1.60 -16.28 -10.36
CA HIS A 104 -1.75 -17.42 -9.45
C HIS A 104 -1.40 -18.74 -10.13
N GLN A 105 -1.95 -19.00 -11.32
CA GLN A 105 -1.73 -20.24 -12.06
C GLN A 105 -0.27 -20.38 -12.51
N THR A 106 0.30 -19.32 -13.08
CA THR A 106 1.69 -19.34 -13.56
C THR A 106 2.70 -19.43 -12.40
N ALA A 107 2.47 -18.74 -11.29
CA ALA A 107 3.33 -18.87 -10.12
C ALA A 107 3.26 -20.27 -9.50
N GLY A 108 2.07 -20.88 -9.46
CA GLY A 108 1.90 -22.27 -9.01
C GLY A 108 2.60 -23.28 -9.92
N TRP A 109 2.51 -23.08 -11.24
CA TRP A 109 3.22 -23.90 -12.22
C TRP A 109 4.75 -23.78 -12.10
N LEU A 110 5.31 -22.56 -12.13
CA LEU A 110 6.75 -22.37 -11.96
C LEU A 110 7.25 -22.84 -10.60
N GLY A 111 6.44 -22.69 -9.54
CA GLY A 111 6.76 -23.19 -8.21
C GLY A 111 6.83 -24.72 -8.16
N SER A 112 5.94 -25.39 -8.90
CA SER A 112 5.92 -26.86 -9.02
C SER A 112 7.12 -27.39 -9.80
N MET A 113 7.59 -26.64 -10.79
CA MET A 113 8.76 -27.00 -11.61
C MET A 113 10.03 -27.23 -10.80
N LYS A 114 10.15 -26.65 -9.60
CA LYS A 114 11.28 -26.89 -8.69
C LYS A 114 11.35 -28.34 -8.19
N PHE A 115 10.22 -29.05 -8.16
CA PHE A 115 10.14 -30.43 -7.70
C PHE A 115 10.21 -31.43 -8.85
N GLY A 116 9.56 -31.12 -9.98
CA GLY A 116 9.44 -32.05 -11.10
C GLY A 116 8.44 -31.57 -12.15
N TYR A 117 7.91 -32.49 -12.94
CA TYR A 117 6.85 -32.20 -13.92
C TYR A 117 5.84 -33.36 -14.03
N CYS A 118 4.68 -33.07 -14.61
CA CYS A 118 3.61 -34.06 -14.82
C CYS A 118 3.86 -34.88 -16.10
N THR A 119 3.91 -36.21 -16.01
CA THR A 119 4.21 -37.08 -17.15
C THR A 119 3.01 -37.29 -18.07
N GLU A 120 1.80 -37.38 -17.52
CA GLU A 120 0.59 -37.74 -18.28
C GLU A 120 -0.07 -36.54 -18.99
N HIS A 121 -0.24 -35.41 -18.29
CA HIS A 121 -0.94 -34.23 -18.81
C HIS A 121 0.00 -33.14 -19.37
N GLY A 122 1.31 -33.44 -19.43
CA GLY A 122 2.35 -32.59 -20.00
C GLY A 122 2.95 -31.55 -19.05
N PHE A 123 4.00 -30.89 -19.53
CA PHE A 123 4.88 -29.99 -18.75
C PHE A 123 4.20 -28.73 -18.18
N TRP A 124 3.06 -28.31 -18.75
CA TRP A 124 2.38 -27.04 -18.44
C TRP A 124 1.47 -27.12 -17.20
N VAL A 125 1.36 -28.30 -16.59
CA VAL A 125 0.44 -28.61 -15.49
C VAL A 125 1.15 -28.48 -14.15
N SER A 126 0.55 -27.74 -13.21
CA SER A 126 1.06 -27.64 -11.82
C SER A 126 0.87 -28.95 -11.06
N ARG A 127 1.68 -29.20 -10.01
CA ARG A 127 1.63 -30.44 -9.22
C ARG A 127 0.25 -30.73 -8.66
N THR A 128 -0.42 -29.70 -8.15
CA THR A 128 -1.79 -29.81 -7.61
C THR A 128 -2.80 -30.22 -8.67
N LEU A 129 -2.67 -29.74 -9.91
CA LEU A 129 -3.58 -30.09 -11.01
C LEU A 129 -3.26 -31.49 -11.57
N CYS A 130 -2.00 -31.90 -11.56
CA CYS A 130 -1.57 -33.24 -11.99
C CYS A 130 -2.15 -34.34 -11.09
N CYS A 131 -2.24 -34.09 -9.79
CA CYS A 131 -2.67 -35.07 -8.81
C CYS A 131 -4.17 -35.00 -8.46
N LEU A 132 -4.95 -34.20 -9.19
CA LEU A 132 -6.32 -33.84 -8.81
C LEU A 132 -7.36 -34.96 -8.99
N GLU A 133 -7.05 -35.98 -9.81
CA GLU A 133 -7.92 -37.14 -10.10
C GLU A 133 -7.36 -38.49 -9.58
N SER A 134 -6.24 -38.48 -8.87
CA SER A 134 -5.64 -39.72 -8.38
C SER A 134 -6.40 -40.26 -7.15
N SER A 135 -6.87 -41.50 -7.24
CA SER A 135 -7.54 -42.23 -6.15
C SER A 135 -6.56 -42.94 -5.20
N THR A 136 -5.26 -42.86 -5.48
CA THR A 136 -4.19 -43.50 -4.70
C THR A 136 -3.48 -42.51 -3.79
N THR A 137 -2.91 -43.00 -2.69
CA THR A 137 -2.17 -42.20 -1.69
C THR A 137 -0.88 -41.57 -2.24
N VAL A 138 -0.41 -42.05 -3.40
CA VAL A 138 0.77 -41.55 -4.10
C VAL A 138 0.34 -41.17 -5.51
N CYS A 139 0.68 -39.95 -5.91
CA CYS A 139 0.41 -39.43 -7.25
C CYS A 139 1.44 -40.00 -8.24
N GLU A 140 1.07 -41.08 -8.93
CA GLU A 140 1.94 -41.77 -9.90
C GLU A 140 2.23 -40.93 -11.16
N ALA A 141 1.37 -39.96 -11.48
CA ALA A 141 1.52 -39.06 -12.63
C ALA A 141 2.59 -37.96 -12.44
N TRP A 142 3.08 -37.75 -11.23
CA TRP A 142 4.10 -36.74 -10.92
C TRP A 142 5.47 -37.38 -10.72
N SER A 143 6.44 -37.00 -11.53
CA SER A 143 7.83 -37.48 -11.40
C SER A 143 8.77 -36.38 -10.93
N ASN A 144 9.61 -36.70 -9.96
CA ASN A 144 10.65 -35.79 -9.50
C ASN A 144 11.85 -35.78 -10.46
N TRP A 145 12.65 -34.71 -10.44
CA TRP A 145 13.80 -34.60 -11.34
C TRP A 145 14.82 -35.74 -11.18
N SER A 146 14.99 -36.26 -9.96
CA SER A 146 15.89 -37.38 -9.69
C SER A 146 15.44 -38.70 -10.31
N GLU A 147 14.14 -38.98 -10.36
CA GLU A 147 13.57 -40.22 -10.91
C GLU A 147 13.80 -40.32 -12.43
N ILE A 148 13.86 -39.18 -13.10
CA ILE A 148 14.06 -39.08 -14.55
C ILE A 148 15.55 -39.11 -14.91
N MET A 149 16.38 -38.35 -14.18
CA MET A 149 17.79 -38.13 -14.54
C MET A 149 18.74 -39.16 -13.92
N LEU A 150 18.37 -39.80 -12.81
CA LEU A 150 19.21 -40.75 -12.06
C LEU A 150 18.44 -42.02 -11.62
N PRO A 151 17.84 -42.79 -12.54
CA PRO A 151 16.98 -43.94 -12.20
C PRO A 151 17.70 -45.08 -11.45
N HIS A 152 19.04 -45.16 -11.49
CA HIS A 152 19.80 -46.27 -10.90
C HIS A 152 20.55 -45.95 -9.58
N ASN A 153 20.49 -44.71 -9.07
CA ASN A 153 21.27 -44.26 -7.91
C ASN A 153 20.42 -43.83 -6.71
N ALA A 154 19.92 -44.80 -5.93
CA ALA A 154 19.00 -44.54 -4.80
C ALA A 154 19.53 -43.61 -3.69
N ARG A 155 20.85 -43.50 -3.49
CA ARG A 155 21.45 -42.59 -2.48
C ARG A 155 21.65 -41.16 -2.98
N GLY A 156 21.69 -40.96 -4.30
CA GLY A 156 21.93 -39.66 -4.93
C GLY A 156 20.66 -38.85 -5.21
N THR A 157 19.49 -39.48 -5.22
CA THR A 157 18.22 -38.87 -5.61
C THR A 157 17.84 -37.66 -4.74
N PHE A 158 17.91 -37.81 -3.42
CA PHE A 158 17.60 -36.72 -2.47
C PHE A 158 18.50 -35.50 -2.64
N TRP A 159 19.82 -35.71 -2.73
CA TRP A 159 20.79 -34.62 -2.89
C TRP A 159 20.67 -33.94 -4.25
N PHE A 160 20.30 -34.69 -5.28
CA PHE A 160 20.05 -34.15 -6.61
C PHE A 160 18.80 -33.27 -6.64
N ASP A 161 17.67 -33.76 -6.11
CA ASP A 161 16.44 -32.97 -6.01
C ASP A 161 16.64 -31.71 -5.17
N TYR A 162 17.40 -31.83 -4.08
CA TYR A 162 17.80 -30.69 -3.26
C TYR A 162 18.60 -29.65 -4.05
N PHE A 163 19.60 -30.09 -4.81
CA PHE A 163 20.43 -29.22 -5.63
C PHE A 163 19.60 -28.50 -6.70
N VAL A 164 18.74 -29.23 -7.41
CA VAL A 164 17.85 -28.67 -8.44
C VAL A 164 16.88 -27.66 -7.83
N TYR A 165 16.28 -27.97 -6.67
CA TYR A 165 15.39 -27.08 -5.95
C TYR A 165 16.06 -25.74 -5.59
N VAL A 166 17.29 -25.78 -5.06
CA VAL A 166 18.06 -24.60 -4.68
C VAL A 166 18.46 -23.78 -5.90
N VAL A 167 18.98 -24.41 -6.95
CA VAL A 167 19.41 -23.72 -8.18
C VAL A 167 18.24 -23.05 -8.88
N MET A 168 17.10 -23.74 -9.04
CA MET A 168 15.91 -23.14 -9.63
C MET A 168 15.36 -22.00 -8.76
N GLY A 169 15.32 -22.15 -7.44
CA GLY A 169 14.87 -21.09 -6.53
C GLY A 169 15.71 -19.81 -6.65
N VAL A 170 17.04 -19.93 -6.58
CA VAL A 170 17.97 -18.79 -6.67
C VAL A 170 17.92 -18.13 -8.05
N THR A 171 17.83 -18.92 -9.12
CA THR A 171 17.74 -18.37 -10.49
C THR A 171 16.44 -17.59 -10.69
N PHE A 172 15.29 -18.09 -10.25
CA PHE A 172 14.03 -17.35 -10.31
C PHE A 172 14.08 -16.04 -9.50
N ALA A 173 14.65 -16.06 -8.29
CA ALA A 173 14.80 -14.84 -7.47
C ALA A 173 15.70 -13.79 -8.14
N LEU A 174 16.81 -14.22 -8.73
CA LEU A 174 17.74 -13.33 -9.44
C LEU A 174 17.11 -12.73 -10.69
N VAL A 175 16.42 -13.52 -11.51
CA VAL A 175 15.72 -13.04 -12.70
C VAL A 175 14.60 -12.07 -12.32
N ALA A 176 13.82 -12.37 -11.26
CA ALA A 176 12.79 -11.47 -10.75
C ALA A 176 13.37 -10.09 -10.38
N SER A 177 14.47 -10.09 -9.62
CA SER A 177 15.14 -8.85 -9.22
C SER A 177 15.72 -8.10 -10.41
N PHE A 178 16.35 -8.80 -11.35
CA PHE A 178 16.94 -8.21 -12.55
C PHE A 178 15.89 -7.50 -13.39
N VAL A 179 14.76 -8.16 -13.69
CA VAL A 179 13.66 -7.60 -14.49
C VAL A 179 13.06 -6.37 -13.79
N CYS A 180 12.79 -6.45 -12.49
CA CYS A 180 12.24 -5.31 -11.76
C CYS A 180 13.23 -4.13 -11.64
N ALA A 181 14.49 -4.40 -11.34
CA ALA A 181 15.49 -3.36 -11.13
C ALA A 181 15.88 -2.62 -12.41
N THR A 182 15.89 -3.30 -13.57
CA THR A 182 16.28 -2.73 -14.86
C THR A 182 15.16 -1.99 -15.56
N PHE A 183 13.96 -2.58 -15.64
CA PHE A 183 12.86 -2.02 -16.44
C PHE A 183 11.95 -1.05 -15.67
N SER A 184 11.65 -1.34 -14.39
CA SER A 184 10.79 -0.46 -13.58
C SER A 184 11.11 -0.60 -12.09
N PRO A 185 12.03 0.21 -11.54
CA PRO A 185 12.39 0.13 -10.11
C PRO A 185 11.22 0.51 -9.18
N LEU A 186 10.20 1.21 -9.70
CA LEU A 186 8.96 1.50 -8.97
C LEU A 186 8.06 0.27 -8.76
N SER A 187 8.37 -0.85 -9.43
CA SER A 187 7.68 -2.13 -9.23
C SER A 187 8.11 -2.88 -7.97
N LEU A 188 9.22 -2.49 -7.33
CA LEU A 188 9.78 -3.15 -6.14
C LEU A 188 8.87 -3.01 -4.90
N GLY A 189 8.92 -4.00 -4.01
CA GLY A 189 8.12 -4.02 -2.78
C GLY A 189 6.63 -4.27 -3.01
N SER A 190 5.79 -4.01 -1.99
CA SER A 190 4.35 -4.30 -2.06
C SER A 190 3.58 -3.33 -2.97
N GLY A 191 3.94 -2.06 -3.00
CA GLY A 191 3.18 -1.00 -3.69
C GLY A 191 2.01 -0.40 -2.87
N ILE A 192 1.58 -1.04 -1.78
CA ILE A 192 0.53 -0.52 -0.88
C ILE A 192 0.91 0.87 -0.32
N SER A 193 2.14 1.05 0.14
CA SER A 193 2.62 2.35 0.68
C SER A 193 2.53 3.47 -0.37
N GLY A 194 3.02 3.21 -1.58
CA GLY A 194 2.94 4.18 -2.70
C GLY A 194 1.50 4.49 -3.11
N THR A 195 0.63 3.48 -3.18
CA THR A 195 -0.81 3.68 -3.45
C THR A 195 -1.48 4.52 -2.37
N LYS A 196 -1.16 4.28 -1.09
CA LYS A 196 -1.64 5.10 0.04
C LYS A 196 -1.19 6.55 -0.06
N VAL A 197 0.04 6.81 -0.51
CA VAL A 197 0.55 8.17 -0.78
C VAL A 197 -0.22 8.85 -1.92
N VAL A 198 -0.52 8.11 -3.00
CA VAL A 198 -1.34 8.61 -4.12
C VAL A 198 -2.76 8.95 -3.69
N LEU A 199 -3.42 8.09 -2.92
CA LEU A 199 -4.74 8.34 -2.34
C LEU A 199 -4.73 9.48 -1.30
N GLY A 200 -3.59 9.69 -0.63
CA GLY A 200 -3.34 10.81 0.28
C GLY A 200 -3.17 12.16 -0.41
N GLY A 201 -3.10 12.21 -1.75
CA GLY A 201 -3.06 13.43 -2.55
C GLY A 201 -1.68 13.86 -3.04
N PHE A 202 -0.75 12.92 -3.18
CA PHE A 202 0.58 13.17 -3.76
C PHE A 202 0.76 12.35 -5.04
N VAL A 203 1.10 13.01 -6.15
CA VAL A 203 1.29 12.32 -7.43
C VAL A 203 2.72 11.80 -7.55
N ILE A 204 2.87 10.48 -7.68
CA ILE A 204 4.16 9.83 -8.00
C ILE A 204 4.19 9.53 -9.50
N ARG A 205 5.12 10.16 -10.23
CA ARG A 205 5.24 10.00 -11.69
C ARG A 205 5.57 8.54 -12.04
N LYS A 206 4.92 8.01 -13.08
CA LYS A 206 5.08 6.64 -13.61
C LYS A 206 4.80 5.48 -12.63
N PHE A 207 4.34 5.75 -11.40
CA PHE A 207 4.01 4.71 -10.42
C PHE A 207 2.83 3.84 -10.91
N LEU A 208 1.68 4.47 -11.19
CA LEU A 208 0.49 3.82 -11.76
C LEU A 208 0.55 3.75 -13.30
N SER A 209 1.60 3.14 -13.85
CA SER A 209 1.82 3.01 -15.29
C SER A 209 1.60 1.58 -15.79
N GLY A 210 1.22 1.41 -17.06
CA GLY A 210 1.11 0.11 -17.70
C GLY A 210 2.44 -0.66 -17.75
N ALA A 211 3.57 0.05 -17.89
CA ALA A 211 4.89 -0.58 -17.80
C ALA A 211 5.16 -1.16 -16.40
N THR A 212 4.80 -0.43 -15.34
CA THR A 212 4.93 -0.89 -13.96
C THR A 212 4.01 -2.09 -13.69
N LEU A 213 2.80 -2.10 -14.27
CA LEU A 213 1.90 -3.24 -14.21
C LEU A 213 2.54 -4.51 -14.80
N LEU A 214 3.05 -4.45 -16.03
CA LEU A 214 3.63 -5.62 -16.70
C LEU A 214 4.85 -6.15 -15.95
N ILE A 215 5.79 -5.27 -15.60
CA ILE A 215 7.04 -5.65 -14.92
C ILE A 215 6.75 -6.18 -13.51
N LYS A 216 5.80 -5.57 -12.78
CA LYS A 216 5.43 -6.05 -11.44
C LYS A 216 4.76 -7.41 -11.49
N SER A 217 3.88 -7.66 -12.45
CA SER A 217 3.24 -8.98 -12.63
C SER A 217 4.26 -10.07 -12.94
N LEU A 218 5.17 -9.84 -13.90
CA LEU A 218 6.21 -10.81 -14.25
C LEU A 218 7.20 -11.06 -13.10
N GLY A 219 7.68 -9.99 -12.45
CA GLY A 219 8.56 -10.11 -11.30
C GLY A 219 7.90 -10.81 -10.12
N LEU A 220 6.58 -10.63 -9.92
CA LEU A 220 5.83 -11.28 -8.85
C LEU A 220 5.69 -12.78 -9.07
N ILE A 221 5.41 -13.22 -10.30
CA ILE A 221 5.33 -14.65 -10.65
C ILE A 221 6.64 -15.34 -10.30
N LEU A 222 7.77 -14.78 -10.74
CA LEU A 222 9.10 -15.33 -10.47
C LEU A 222 9.49 -15.25 -8.98
N ALA A 223 9.16 -14.15 -8.30
CA ALA A 223 9.44 -13.98 -6.88
C ALA A 223 8.66 -15.00 -6.01
N VAL A 224 7.40 -15.27 -6.32
CA VAL A 224 6.61 -16.29 -5.62
C VAL A 224 7.12 -17.70 -5.97
N ALA A 225 7.41 -17.97 -7.24
CA ALA A 225 7.93 -19.26 -7.69
C ALA A 225 9.28 -19.63 -7.05
N SER A 226 10.14 -18.64 -6.76
CA SER A 226 11.43 -18.87 -6.10
C SER A 226 11.30 -19.54 -4.72
N GLY A 227 10.15 -19.42 -4.05
CA GLY A 227 9.95 -19.91 -2.68
C GLY A 227 10.44 -18.97 -1.59
N LEU A 228 10.77 -17.72 -1.93
CA LEU A 228 11.01 -16.68 -0.94
C LEU A 228 9.79 -16.51 -0.02
N SER A 229 10.03 -16.11 1.24
CA SER A 229 8.98 -15.84 2.22
C SER A 229 8.23 -14.53 1.90
N LEU A 230 7.45 -14.54 0.81
CA LEU A 230 6.72 -13.43 0.21
C LEU A 230 5.29 -13.84 -0.18
N GLY A 231 4.34 -12.89 -0.13
CA GLY A 231 2.96 -13.08 -0.60
C GLY A 231 2.64 -12.28 -1.87
N LEU A 232 1.60 -12.68 -2.60
CA LEU A 232 1.11 -11.97 -3.79
C LEU A 232 0.11 -10.85 -3.45
N GLN A 233 -0.49 -10.88 -2.26
CA GLN A 233 -1.68 -10.08 -1.97
C GLN A 233 -1.43 -8.57 -1.98
N GLY A 234 -0.29 -8.12 -1.44
CA GLY A 234 0.07 -6.71 -1.44
C GLY A 234 0.28 -6.15 -2.86
N PRO A 235 1.16 -6.76 -3.67
CA PRO A 235 1.34 -6.43 -5.08
C PRO A 235 0.05 -6.42 -5.91
N MET A 236 -0.90 -7.33 -5.64
CA MET A 236 -2.20 -7.37 -6.33
C MET A 236 -3.03 -6.09 -6.16
N VAL A 237 -3.00 -5.47 -4.97
CA VAL A 237 -3.64 -4.17 -4.74
C VAL A 237 -3.06 -3.09 -5.66
N HIS A 238 -1.73 -3.06 -5.82
CA HIS A 238 -1.08 -2.09 -6.70
C HIS A 238 -1.38 -2.37 -8.19
N ILE A 239 -1.36 -3.64 -8.61
CA ILE A 239 -1.69 -4.03 -9.99
C ILE A 239 -3.13 -3.62 -10.35
N ALA A 240 -4.08 -3.80 -9.43
CA ALA A 240 -5.46 -3.36 -9.63
C ALA A 240 -5.57 -1.84 -9.78
N CYS A 241 -4.85 -1.06 -8.96
CA CYS A 241 -4.80 0.40 -9.11
C CYS A 241 -4.16 0.84 -10.44
N CYS A 242 -3.17 0.11 -10.95
CA CYS A 242 -2.61 0.35 -12.29
C CYS A 242 -3.65 0.13 -13.40
N TRP A 243 -4.47 -0.92 -13.32
CA TRP A 243 -5.62 -1.11 -14.23
C TRP A 243 -6.60 0.06 -14.15
N GLY A 244 -6.93 0.50 -12.93
CA GLY A 244 -7.73 1.70 -12.70
C GLY A 244 -7.16 2.93 -13.41
N ALA A 245 -5.85 3.14 -13.32
CA ALA A 245 -5.17 4.26 -13.97
C ALA A 245 -5.16 4.17 -15.50
N ILE A 246 -5.09 2.97 -16.07
CA ILE A 246 -5.18 2.75 -17.52
C ILE A 246 -6.60 3.04 -18.00
N PHE A 247 -7.63 2.43 -17.40
CA PHE A 247 -9.00 2.58 -17.86
C PHE A 247 -9.54 3.99 -17.67
N VAL A 248 -9.15 4.70 -16.60
CA VAL A 248 -9.56 6.10 -16.43
C VAL A 248 -9.07 6.99 -17.57
N ARG A 249 -7.91 6.71 -18.18
CA ARG A 249 -7.41 7.50 -19.32
C ARG A 249 -8.29 7.40 -20.56
N LEU A 250 -9.07 6.31 -20.71
CA LEU A 250 -10.00 6.11 -21.82
C LEU A 250 -11.26 6.98 -21.71
N PHE A 251 -11.58 7.49 -20.52
CA PHE A 251 -12.78 8.28 -20.27
C PHE A 251 -12.40 9.73 -19.90
N PRO A 252 -12.65 10.72 -20.80
CA PRO A 252 -12.26 12.12 -20.57
C PRO A 252 -12.73 12.70 -19.23
N LYS A 253 -13.94 12.32 -18.79
CA LYS A 253 -14.54 12.71 -17.51
C LYS A 253 -13.67 12.39 -16.29
N TYR A 254 -13.01 11.23 -16.32
CA TYR A 254 -12.14 10.79 -15.22
C TYR A 254 -10.68 11.14 -15.48
N LYS A 255 -10.27 11.33 -16.75
CA LYS A 255 -8.88 11.64 -17.14
C LYS A 255 -8.38 12.97 -16.56
N THR A 256 -9.23 13.99 -16.46
CA THR A 256 -8.81 15.36 -16.07
C THR A 256 -9.00 15.67 -14.59
N ASN A 257 -9.87 14.93 -13.90
CA ASN A 257 -10.26 15.23 -12.52
C ASN A 257 -9.65 14.22 -11.55
N GLU A 258 -8.77 14.68 -10.66
CA GLU A 258 -8.07 13.79 -9.73
C GLU A 258 -9.03 13.26 -8.66
N ALA A 259 -9.95 14.08 -8.13
CA ALA A 259 -10.92 13.63 -7.12
C ALA A 259 -11.76 12.44 -7.60
N MET A 260 -12.15 12.44 -8.88
CA MET A 260 -12.88 11.34 -9.49
C MET A 260 -11.97 10.12 -9.76
N LYS A 261 -10.68 10.31 -10.07
CA LYS A 261 -9.69 9.22 -10.15
C LYS A 261 -9.53 8.51 -8.82
N ARG A 262 -9.48 9.26 -7.71
CA ARG A 262 -9.39 8.71 -6.35
C ARG A 262 -10.54 7.76 -6.03
N GLU A 263 -11.77 8.08 -6.44
CA GLU A 263 -12.91 7.16 -6.28
C GLU A 263 -12.65 5.82 -6.99
N ILE A 264 -12.11 5.85 -8.20
CA ILE A 264 -11.77 4.64 -8.97
C ILE A 264 -10.60 3.89 -8.35
N TYR A 265 -9.53 4.57 -7.93
CA TYR A 265 -8.36 3.92 -7.31
C TYR A 265 -8.70 3.25 -5.98
N SER A 266 -9.60 3.83 -5.20
CA SER A 266 -10.11 3.22 -3.97
C SER A 266 -10.90 1.94 -4.25
N ALA A 267 -11.74 1.96 -5.30
CA ALA A 267 -12.48 0.77 -5.74
C ALA A 267 -11.55 -0.30 -6.35
N SER A 268 -10.54 0.11 -7.12
CA SER A 268 -9.49 -0.78 -7.64
C SER A 268 -8.71 -1.45 -6.50
N ALA A 269 -8.40 -0.74 -5.42
CA ALA A 269 -7.71 -1.34 -4.27
C ALA A 269 -8.56 -2.46 -3.64
N ALA A 270 -9.88 -2.25 -3.51
CA ALA A 270 -10.81 -3.27 -3.03
C ALA A 270 -10.87 -4.50 -3.96
N ALA A 271 -10.92 -4.27 -5.27
CA ALA A 271 -10.82 -5.33 -6.28
C ALA A 271 -9.51 -6.11 -6.19
N GLY A 272 -8.38 -5.44 -5.93
CA GLY A 272 -7.08 -6.11 -5.77
C GLY A 272 -7.01 -7.02 -4.54
N VAL A 273 -7.58 -6.62 -3.41
CA VAL A 273 -7.72 -7.50 -2.23
C VAL A 273 -8.67 -8.67 -2.53
N THR A 274 -9.78 -8.39 -3.21
CA THR A 274 -10.73 -9.42 -3.64
C THR A 274 -10.07 -10.44 -4.58
N ALA A 275 -9.23 -9.99 -5.51
CA ALA A 275 -8.44 -10.85 -6.38
C ALA A 275 -7.40 -11.69 -5.64
N ALA A 276 -6.93 -11.22 -4.50
CA ALA A 276 -5.89 -11.87 -3.72
C ALA A 276 -6.42 -12.90 -2.70
N PHE A 277 -7.61 -12.66 -2.14
CA PHE A 277 -8.19 -13.51 -1.09
C PHE A 277 -9.52 -14.17 -1.47
N GLY A 278 -10.19 -13.70 -2.53
CA GLY A 278 -11.57 -14.09 -2.84
C GLY A 278 -12.62 -13.45 -1.93
N ALA A 279 -12.23 -12.44 -1.15
CA ALA A 279 -13.03 -11.83 -0.08
C ALA A 279 -13.52 -10.41 -0.47
N PRO A 280 -14.73 -10.27 -1.08
CA PRO A 280 -15.20 -8.98 -1.58
C PRO A 280 -15.58 -7.98 -0.48
N LEU A 281 -16.25 -8.41 0.61
CA LEU A 281 -16.59 -7.50 1.71
C LEU A 281 -15.35 -7.07 2.46
N GLY A 282 -14.46 -8.02 2.73
CA GLY A 282 -13.15 -7.77 3.33
C GLY A 282 -12.32 -6.79 2.51
N GLY A 283 -12.33 -6.91 1.17
CA GLY A 283 -11.64 -5.99 0.27
C GLY A 283 -12.14 -4.55 0.31
N VAL A 284 -13.46 -4.34 0.38
CA VAL A 284 -14.05 -3.00 0.51
C VAL A 284 -13.69 -2.37 1.84
N LEU A 285 -13.80 -3.13 2.93
CA LEU A 285 -13.44 -2.65 4.27
C LEU A 285 -11.95 -2.38 4.37
N PHE A 286 -11.10 -3.19 3.74
CA PHE A 286 -9.66 -2.92 3.66
C PHE A 286 -9.38 -1.59 2.96
N SER A 287 -10.05 -1.30 1.83
CA SER A 287 -9.87 -0.04 1.12
C SER A 287 -10.32 1.17 1.97
N LEU A 288 -11.35 0.99 2.78
CA LEU A 288 -11.84 2.00 3.73
C LEU A 288 -10.88 2.19 4.91
N GLU A 289 -10.46 1.11 5.58
CA GLU A 289 -9.66 1.16 6.80
C GLU A 289 -8.17 1.45 6.54
N ALA A 290 -7.57 0.80 5.53
CA ALA A 290 -6.12 0.84 5.31
C ALA A 290 -5.68 1.92 4.31
N MET A 291 -6.47 2.17 3.27
CA MET A 291 -6.05 2.90 2.07
C MET A 291 -6.59 4.33 1.98
N SER A 292 -7.80 4.58 2.45
CA SER A 292 -8.49 5.86 2.21
C SER A 292 -8.81 6.60 3.50
N SER A 293 -8.24 7.79 3.69
CA SER A 293 -8.60 8.67 4.82
C SER A 293 -10.01 9.26 4.71
N TYR A 294 -10.56 9.33 3.49
CA TYR A 294 -11.91 9.83 3.21
C TYR A 294 -12.57 8.89 2.21
N PHE A 295 -13.74 8.37 2.60
CA PHE A 295 -14.44 7.34 1.84
C PHE A 295 -15.96 7.64 1.79
N PRO A 296 -16.44 8.34 0.75
CA PRO A 296 -17.84 8.70 0.67
C PRO A 296 -18.71 7.47 0.35
N HIS A 297 -19.96 7.47 0.83
CA HIS A 297 -20.92 6.37 0.61
C HIS A 297 -21.05 5.94 -0.87
N LYS A 298 -20.98 6.90 -1.80
CA LYS A 298 -20.98 6.63 -3.24
C LYS A 298 -19.78 5.79 -3.70
N THR A 299 -18.60 6.02 -3.12
CA THR A 299 -17.38 5.24 -3.41
C THR A 299 -17.46 3.86 -2.76
N MET A 300 -18.09 3.74 -1.58
CA MET A 300 -18.36 2.45 -0.94
C MET A 300 -19.15 1.52 -1.87
N TRP A 301 -20.30 1.95 -2.35
CA TRP A 301 -21.14 1.13 -3.25
C TRP A 301 -20.44 0.77 -4.57
N ARG A 302 -19.65 1.71 -5.11
CA ARG A 302 -18.83 1.50 -6.31
C ARG A 302 -17.71 0.48 -6.09
N SER A 303 -17.06 0.54 -4.92
CA SER A 303 -16.01 -0.39 -4.54
C SER A 303 -16.58 -1.80 -4.36
N PHE A 304 -17.76 -1.90 -3.74
CA PHE A 304 -18.46 -3.17 -3.57
C PHE A 304 -18.82 -3.82 -4.92
N TRP A 305 -19.36 -3.05 -5.86
CA TRP A 305 -19.63 -3.56 -7.20
C TRP A 305 -18.36 -4.04 -7.92
N CYS A 306 -17.28 -3.26 -7.86
CA CYS A 306 -15.99 -3.63 -8.45
C CYS A 306 -15.40 -4.90 -7.81
N ALA A 307 -15.55 -5.05 -6.48
CA ALA A 307 -15.15 -6.25 -5.75
C ALA A 307 -15.97 -7.47 -6.18
N ILE A 308 -17.29 -7.37 -6.23
CA ILE A 308 -18.16 -8.47 -6.69
C ILE A 308 -17.83 -8.87 -8.13
N THR A 309 -17.68 -7.91 -9.04
CA THR A 309 -17.34 -8.24 -10.43
C THR A 309 -16.00 -8.97 -10.49
N THR A 310 -15.03 -8.58 -9.67
CA THR A 310 -13.74 -9.29 -9.56
C THR A 310 -13.93 -10.72 -9.03
N ALA A 311 -14.66 -10.91 -7.93
CA ALA A 311 -14.91 -12.23 -7.33
C ALA A 311 -15.61 -13.20 -8.30
N VAL A 312 -16.65 -12.71 -9.00
CA VAL A 312 -17.38 -13.50 -10.00
C VAL A 312 -16.46 -13.88 -11.17
N MET A 313 -15.62 -12.93 -11.65
CA MET A 313 -14.73 -13.18 -12.78
C MET A 313 -13.57 -14.13 -12.43
N ILE A 314 -13.08 -14.12 -11.19
CA ILE A 314 -12.10 -15.13 -10.73
C ILE A 314 -12.69 -16.53 -10.88
N ARG A 315 -13.95 -16.75 -10.51
CA ARG A 315 -14.61 -18.04 -10.67
C ARG A 315 -14.70 -18.47 -12.14
N TYR A 316 -14.96 -17.53 -13.06
CA TYR A 316 -15.00 -17.84 -14.49
C TYR A 316 -13.62 -18.12 -15.09
N PHE A 317 -12.58 -17.42 -14.65
CA PHE A 317 -11.21 -17.65 -15.10
C PHE A 317 -10.49 -18.80 -14.39
N ASN A 318 -11.14 -19.39 -13.39
CA ASN A 318 -10.59 -20.50 -12.66
C ASN A 318 -10.75 -21.79 -13.51
N PRO A 319 -9.66 -22.40 -14.00
CA PRO A 319 -9.73 -23.66 -14.75
C PRO A 319 -10.28 -24.82 -13.90
N TYR A 320 -10.25 -24.69 -12.56
CA TYR A 320 -10.81 -25.65 -11.61
C TYR A 320 -12.35 -25.59 -11.53
N SER A 321 -13.04 -24.73 -12.31
CA SER A 321 -14.49 -24.51 -12.19
C SER A 321 -15.36 -25.71 -12.60
N GLY A 322 -14.82 -26.65 -13.38
CA GLY A 322 -15.53 -27.84 -13.86
C GLY A 322 -15.61 -29.00 -12.85
N SER A 323 -14.76 -29.01 -11.83
CA SER A 323 -14.75 -30.04 -10.79
C SER A 323 -15.43 -29.53 -9.51
N SER A 324 -16.61 -30.08 -9.22
CA SER A 324 -17.56 -29.61 -8.18
C SER A 324 -17.00 -29.51 -6.75
N SER A 325 -15.84 -30.11 -6.46
CA SER A 325 -15.17 -30.06 -5.15
C SER A 325 -14.20 -28.88 -4.96
N THR A 326 -13.71 -28.26 -6.05
CA THR A 326 -12.56 -27.32 -6.02
C THR A 326 -12.89 -25.92 -6.57
N ALA A 327 -14.10 -25.70 -7.10
CA ALA A 327 -14.59 -24.41 -7.59
C ALA A 327 -14.98 -23.43 -6.45
N ARG A 328 -14.15 -23.30 -5.41
CA ARG A 328 -14.41 -22.39 -4.27
C ARG A 328 -14.07 -20.96 -4.68
N LEU A 329 -14.97 -20.02 -4.37
CA LEU A 329 -14.81 -18.57 -4.65
C LEU A 329 -13.61 -17.98 -3.87
N VAL A 330 -13.29 -18.62 -2.75
CA VAL A 330 -12.31 -18.20 -1.76
C VAL A 330 -11.19 -19.22 -1.70
N GLN A 331 -9.94 -18.74 -1.72
CA GLN A 331 -8.78 -19.58 -1.97
C GLN A 331 -8.48 -20.61 -0.85
N PHE A 332 -9.03 -20.43 0.37
CA PHE A 332 -8.78 -21.29 1.53
C PHE A 332 -10.04 -21.54 2.37
N GLN A 333 -11.14 -21.91 1.73
CA GLN A 333 -12.41 -22.06 2.42
C GLN A 333 -12.46 -23.35 3.26
N VAL A 334 -12.51 -23.22 4.58
CA VAL A 334 -12.70 -24.33 5.53
C VAL A 334 -14.04 -24.17 6.21
N PHE A 335 -14.94 -25.15 6.07
CA PHE A 335 -16.25 -25.12 6.72
C PHE A 335 -16.22 -25.91 8.02
N TYR A 336 -16.25 -25.21 9.14
CA TYR A 336 -16.46 -25.82 10.45
C TYR A 336 -17.95 -26.15 10.59
N ARG A 337 -18.36 -27.41 10.44
CA ARG A 337 -19.78 -27.81 10.55
C ARG A 337 -20.12 -28.27 11.96
N GLY A 338 -20.94 -27.48 12.66
CA GLY A 338 -21.57 -27.90 13.93
C GLY A 338 -20.68 -27.80 15.17
N GLU A 339 -19.61 -27.00 15.10
CA GLU A 339 -18.58 -26.91 16.13
C GLU A 339 -18.60 -25.52 16.80
N SER A 340 -19.06 -25.48 18.04
CA SER A 340 -19.06 -24.27 18.87
C SER A 340 -17.79 -24.20 19.72
N TRP A 341 -17.08 -23.07 19.66
CA TRP A 341 -16.01 -22.75 20.60
C TRP A 341 -16.59 -22.56 21.99
N MET A 342 -15.81 -22.88 23.02
CA MET A 342 -16.24 -22.75 24.41
C MET A 342 -15.71 -21.46 25.06
N TRP A 343 -16.46 -20.93 26.03
CA TRP A 343 -16.12 -19.64 26.65
C TRP A 343 -14.75 -19.61 27.36
N TYR A 344 -14.26 -20.75 27.83
CA TYR A 344 -12.93 -20.85 28.46
C TYR A 344 -11.77 -20.71 27.46
N GLU A 345 -12.02 -20.93 26.16
CA GLU A 345 -11.03 -20.73 25.10
C GLU A 345 -10.73 -19.25 24.82
N LEU A 346 -11.53 -18.35 25.40
CA LEU A 346 -11.34 -16.91 25.27
C LEU A 346 -10.01 -16.43 25.88
N ALA A 347 -9.55 -17.08 26.95
CA ALA A 347 -8.27 -16.79 27.59
C ALA A 347 -7.07 -17.10 26.67
N PRO A 348 -6.93 -18.32 26.10
CA PRO A 348 -5.84 -18.59 25.16
C PRO A 348 -5.98 -17.82 23.83
N PHE A 349 -7.18 -17.47 23.37
CA PHE A 349 -7.33 -16.55 22.23
C PHE A 349 -6.79 -15.14 22.53
N THR A 350 -7.06 -14.62 23.73
CA THR A 350 -6.49 -13.33 24.18
C THR A 350 -4.96 -13.41 24.26
N PHE A 351 -4.42 -14.52 24.78
CA PHE A 351 -2.97 -14.76 24.82
C PHE A 351 -2.34 -14.78 23.43
N LEU A 352 -2.97 -15.45 22.45
CA LEU A 352 -2.56 -15.38 21.04
C LEU A 352 -2.57 -13.95 20.51
N GLY A 353 -3.57 -13.15 20.89
CA GLY A 353 -3.62 -11.72 20.62
C GLY A 353 -2.37 -10.98 21.12
N VAL A 354 -2.01 -11.16 22.39
CA VAL A 354 -0.82 -10.55 22.98
C VAL A 354 0.47 -10.98 22.27
N LEU A 355 0.62 -12.27 21.99
CA LEU A 355 1.78 -12.80 21.25
C LEU A 355 1.86 -12.23 19.83
N GLY A 356 0.73 -12.15 19.12
CA GLY A 356 0.65 -11.54 17.79
C GLY A 356 1.02 -10.07 17.80
N GLY A 357 0.58 -9.32 18.82
CA GLY A 357 0.93 -7.91 19.01
C GLY A 357 2.41 -7.68 19.29
N LEU A 358 3.01 -8.47 20.18
CA LEU A 358 4.45 -8.44 20.50
C LEU A 358 5.30 -8.83 19.28
N GLY A 359 4.96 -9.95 18.63
CA GLY A 359 5.65 -10.43 17.44
C GLY A 359 5.57 -9.42 16.28
N GLY A 360 4.41 -8.78 16.09
CA GLY A 360 4.24 -7.74 15.09
C GLY A 360 5.00 -6.45 15.40
N ALA A 361 5.07 -6.02 16.67
CA ALA A 361 5.88 -4.89 17.08
C ALA A 361 7.39 -5.15 16.88
N LEU A 362 7.85 -6.36 17.24
CA LEU A 362 9.23 -6.80 17.01
C LEU A 362 9.56 -6.80 15.51
N PHE A 363 8.66 -7.35 14.68
CA PHE A 363 8.78 -7.34 13.23
C PHE A 363 9.02 -5.93 12.68
N ILE A 364 8.17 -4.97 13.05
CA ILE A 364 8.27 -3.58 12.57
C ILE A 364 9.60 -2.95 12.99
N ARG A 365 10.04 -3.14 14.24
CA ARG A 365 11.30 -2.55 14.74
C ARG A 365 12.52 -3.10 14.02
N ILE A 366 12.64 -4.42 13.90
CA ILE A 366 13.79 -5.05 13.24
C ILE A 366 13.77 -4.71 11.75
N ASN A 367 12.62 -4.79 11.09
CA ASN A 367 12.52 -4.48 9.67
C ASN A 367 12.86 -3.01 9.38
N ALA A 368 12.39 -2.07 10.22
CA ALA A 368 12.75 -0.67 10.09
C ALA A 368 14.26 -0.47 10.23
N LYS A 369 14.90 -1.14 11.21
CA LYS A 369 16.36 -1.04 11.38
C LYS A 369 17.13 -1.64 10.22
N LEU A 370 16.68 -2.79 9.71
CA LEU A 370 17.28 -3.43 8.54
C LEU A 370 17.18 -2.54 7.31
N HIS A 371 16.06 -1.85 7.12
CA HIS A 371 15.88 -0.89 6.02
C HIS A 371 16.82 0.32 6.13
N GLU A 372 17.04 0.84 7.34
CA GLU A 372 18.05 1.87 7.58
C GLU A 372 19.46 1.37 7.23
N VAL A 373 19.81 0.15 7.63
CA VAL A 373 21.13 -0.46 7.32
C VAL A 373 21.31 -0.63 5.81
N ARG A 374 20.31 -1.17 5.10
CA ARG A 374 20.31 -1.32 3.63
C ARG A 374 20.53 0.00 2.89
N ARG A 375 20.02 1.11 3.45
CA ARG A 375 20.20 2.45 2.88
C ARG A 375 21.52 3.11 3.28
N GLY A 376 21.98 2.90 4.51
CA GLY A 376 23.15 3.57 5.08
C GLY A 376 24.48 2.93 4.69
N VAL A 377 24.51 1.62 4.49
CA VAL A 377 25.75 0.88 4.20
C VAL A 377 25.95 0.71 2.68
N PRO A 378 27.06 1.22 2.09
CA PRO A 378 27.30 1.15 0.64
C PRO A 378 27.31 -0.26 0.06
N TRP A 379 27.82 -1.25 0.82
CA TRP A 379 27.88 -2.64 0.38
C TRP A 379 26.52 -3.19 -0.08
N PHE A 380 25.43 -2.90 0.67
CA PHE A 380 24.09 -3.34 0.30
C PHE A 380 23.55 -2.59 -0.94
N ARG A 381 23.99 -1.35 -1.18
CA ARG A 381 23.57 -0.56 -2.35
C ARG A 381 24.25 -1.00 -3.64
N GLU A 382 25.48 -1.47 -3.57
CA GLU A 382 26.24 -1.95 -4.72
C GLU A 382 25.91 -3.42 -5.02
N ASN A 383 25.84 -4.27 -3.99
CA ASN A 383 25.69 -5.72 -4.14
C ASN A 383 24.24 -6.21 -3.99
N ARG A 384 23.31 -5.51 -4.66
CA ARG A 384 21.85 -5.72 -4.53
C ARG A 384 21.39 -7.11 -4.99
N PHE A 385 21.98 -7.62 -6.07
CA PHE A 385 21.68 -8.96 -6.59
C PHE A 385 22.26 -10.07 -5.70
N PHE A 386 23.44 -9.84 -5.14
CA PHE A 386 24.09 -10.79 -4.24
C PHE A 386 23.29 -10.95 -2.94
N GLU A 387 22.74 -9.87 -2.38
CA GLU A 387 21.85 -9.93 -1.23
C GLU A 387 20.65 -10.86 -1.49
N ILE A 388 19.99 -10.73 -2.64
CA ILE A 388 18.81 -11.54 -2.98
C ILE A 388 19.21 -13.00 -3.25
N ALA A 389 20.34 -13.24 -3.91
CA ALA A 389 20.88 -14.59 -4.08
C ALA A 389 21.10 -15.26 -2.72
N LEU A 390 21.71 -14.56 -1.77
CA LEU A 390 21.97 -15.07 -0.42
C LEU A 390 20.68 -15.35 0.34
N ILE A 391 19.72 -14.42 0.31
CA ILE A 391 18.41 -14.61 0.97
C ILE A 391 17.68 -15.80 0.36
N SER A 392 17.69 -15.93 -0.96
CA SER A 392 17.05 -17.06 -1.66
C SER A 392 17.75 -18.38 -1.35
N LEU A 393 19.08 -18.41 -1.32
CA LEU A 393 19.86 -19.58 -0.98
C LEU A 393 19.51 -20.08 0.43
N VAL A 394 19.56 -19.20 1.43
CA VAL A 394 19.20 -19.54 2.81
C VAL A 394 17.74 -19.97 2.92
N SER A 395 16.83 -19.28 2.23
CA SER A 395 15.41 -19.64 2.21
C SER A 395 15.18 -21.04 1.67
N CYS A 396 15.80 -21.41 0.55
CA CYS A 396 15.67 -22.73 -0.06
C CYS A 396 16.29 -23.84 0.81
N ILE A 397 17.45 -23.57 1.43
CA ILE A 397 18.11 -24.51 2.36
C ILE A 397 17.20 -24.81 3.56
N MET A 398 16.64 -23.77 4.18
CA MET A 398 15.73 -23.91 5.32
C MET A 398 14.40 -24.55 4.91
N ALA A 399 13.87 -24.18 3.75
CA ALA A 399 12.60 -24.69 3.24
C ALA A 399 12.65 -26.20 3.04
N PHE A 400 13.67 -26.71 2.35
CA PHE A 400 13.74 -28.15 2.07
C PHE A 400 14.04 -28.99 3.34
N SER A 401 14.73 -28.42 4.32
CA SER A 401 15.09 -29.13 5.56
C SER A 401 13.89 -29.38 6.48
N ASN A 402 12.81 -28.61 6.35
CA ASN A 402 11.64 -28.69 7.21
C ASN A 402 10.39 -28.95 6.36
N VAL A 403 9.66 -30.03 6.67
CA VAL A 403 8.45 -30.46 5.93
C VAL A 403 7.38 -29.36 5.86
N PHE A 404 7.23 -28.53 6.90
CA PHE A 404 6.28 -27.41 6.89
C PHE A 404 6.79 -26.20 6.07
N ALA A 405 8.09 -26.12 5.81
CA ALA A 405 8.71 -25.02 5.10
C ALA A 405 8.92 -25.29 3.60
N SER A 406 8.94 -26.56 3.18
CA SER A 406 9.19 -26.95 1.78
C SER A 406 8.04 -26.57 0.85
N GLU A 407 6.82 -26.58 1.40
CA GLU A 407 5.58 -26.36 0.66
C GLU A 407 5.23 -24.88 0.46
N GLY A 408 4.47 -24.62 -0.62
CA GLY A 408 3.96 -23.30 -0.96
C GLY A 408 3.13 -22.70 0.18
N GLN A 409 3.27 -21.39 0.42
CA GLN A 409 2.63 -20.73 1.58
C GLN A 409 1.11 -20.85 1.58
N SER A 410 0.49 -20.73 0.41
CA SER A 410 -0.95 -20.93 0.22
C SER A 410 -1.38 -22.33 0.66
N PHE A 411 -0.69 -23.36 0.18
CA PHE A 411 -0.99 -24.76 0.46
C PHE A 411 -0.79 -25.08 1.96
N LEU A 412 0.29 -24.59 2.56
CA LEU A 412 0.53 -24.72 3.99
C LEU A 412 -0.62 -24.10 4.81
N LEU A 413 -1.04 -22.89 4.46
CA LEU A 413 -2.09 -22.20 5.19
C LEU A 413 -3.42 -22.96 5.15
N GLU A 414 -3.76 -23.53 3.99
CA GLU A 414 -4.92 -24.42 3.83
C GLU A 414 -4.88 -25.61 4.78
N HIS A 415 -3.72 -26.29 4.86
CA HIS A 415 -3.51 -27.44 5.74
C HIS A 415 -3.53 -27.08 7.23
N LEU A 416 -3.10 -25.88 7.59
CA LEU A 416 -3.14 -25.42 8.98
C LEU A 416 -4.55 -25.08 9.45
N PHE A 417 -5.42 -24.62 8.55
CA PHE A 417 -6.80 -24.26 8.84
C PHE A 417 -7.75 -25.45 8.82
N SER A 418 -7.39 -26.54 8.15
CA SER A 418 -8.23 -27.72 8.03
C SER A 418 -8.16 -28.65 9.25
N HIS A 419 -9.19 -29.49 9.36
CA HIS A 419 -9.33 -30.49 10.41
C HIS A 419 -8.55 -31.75 10.09
N CYS A 420 -8.09 -32.43 11.14
CA CYS A 420 -7.35 -33.68 11.01
C CYS A 420 -8.21 -34.84 10.47
N THR A 421 -9.53 -34.82 10.72
CA THR A 421 -10.48 -35.81 10.20
C THR A 421 -10.66 -35.68 8.68
N GLU A 422 -10.79 -34.45 8.18
CA GLU A 422 -10.87 -34.18 6.73
C GLU A 422 -9.52 -34.48 6.04
N LEU A 423 -8.39 -34.12 6.65
CA LEU A 423 -7.04 -34.34 6.10
C LEU A 423 -6.71 -35.82 5.89
N LYS A 424 -7.01 -36.67 6.87
CA LYS A 424 -6.75 -38.12 6.80
C LYS A 424 -7.54 -38.80 5.68
N VAL A 425 -8.63 -38.18 5.21
CA VAL A 425 -9.49 -38.71 4.13
C VAL A 425 -9.10 -38.14 2.75
N SER A 426 -8.68 -36.88 2.67
CA SER A 426 -8.49 -36.20 1.38
C SER A 426 -7.10 -36.32 0.76
N LEU A 427 -6.01 -36.32 1.55
CA LEU A 427 -4.63 -36.45 1.05
C LEU A 427 -3.73 -37.06 2.14
N PRO A 428 -3.37 -38.35 2.10
CA PRO A 428 -2.39 -38.95 3.02
C PRO A 428 -0.96 -38.55 2.59
N ASP A 429 -0.61 -37.30 2.87
CA ASP A 429 0.71 -36.73 2.62
C ASP A 429 1.58 -36.72 3.88
N ARG A 430 2.91 -36.67 3.72
CA ARG A 430 3.84 -36.53 4.85
C ARG A 430 3.54 -35.32 5.75
N LEU A 431 2.88 -34.30 5.20
CA LEU A 431 2.45 -33.09 5.92
C LEU A 431 1.23 -33.37 6.81
N THR A 432 0.26 -34.16 6.34
CA THR A 432 -0.96 -34.48 7.11
C THR A 432 -0.64 -35.40 8.28
N ASP A 433 0.23 -36.38 8.06
CA ASP A 433 0.73 -37.26 9.11
C ASP A 433 1.49 -36.47 10.18
N ALA A 434 2.31 -35.49 9.76
CA ALA A 434 3.04 -34.62 10.68
C ALA A 434 2.12 -33.68 11.49
N LEU A 435 1.02 -33.19 10.89
CA LEU A 435 0.13 -32.22 11.54
C LEU A 435 -0.89 -32.88 12.48
N CYS A 436 -1.18 -34.16 12.26
CA CYS A 436 -2.25 -34.92 12.92
C CYS A 436 -1.77 -36.20 13.60
N SER A 437 -0.45 -36.30 13.86
CA SER A 437 0.15 -37.40 14.63
C SER A 437 -0.28 -37.32 16.11
N GLU A 438 -0.77 -38.44 16.62
CA GLU A 438 -1.11 -38.65 18.04
C GLU A 438 -0.01 -39.49 18.70
N GLY A 439 0.27 -39.25 19.99
CA GLY A 439 1.23 -40.05 20.77
C GLY A 439 2.65 -39.45 20.90
N THR A 440 3.67 -40.30 21.02
CA THR A 440 5.07 -39.89 21.35
C THR A 440 5.76 -39.04 20.28
N ASP A 441 5.34 -39.16 19.02
CA ASP A 441 5.90 -38.37 17.92
C ASP A 441 5.31 -36.95 17.82
N ALA A 442 4.19 -36.66 18.52
CA ALA A 442 3.57 -35.34 18.52
C ALA A 442 4.54 -34.23 18.98
N TRP A 443 5.37 -34.50 19.99
CA TRP A 443 6.39 -33.56 20.47
C TRP A 443 7.42 -33.20 19.38
N ARG A 444 7.84 -34.18 18.58
CA ARG A 444 8.80 -33.96 17.47
C ARG A 444 8.19 -33.05 16.42
N PHE A 445 6.93 -33.27 16.06
CA PHE A 445 6.23 -32.43 15.07
C PHE A 445 5.93 -31.03 15.61
N MET A 446 5.63 -30.87 16.90
CA MET A 446 5.51 -29.55 17.53
C MET A 446 6.83 -28.76 17.48
N LEU A 447 7.96 -29.41 17.74
CA LEU A 447 9.28 -28.77 17.62
C LEU A 447 9.60 -28.38 16.18
N LEU A 448 9.28 -29.25 15.20
CA LEU A 448 9.45 -28.94 13.78
C LEU A 448 8.56 -27.77 13.33
N LEU A 449 7.33 -27.69 13.84
CA LEU A 449 6.41 -26.59 13.57
C LEU A 449 6.89 -25.28 14.20
N MET A 450 7.43 -25.33 15.42
CA MET A 450 8.05 -24.17 16.07
C MET A 450 9.28 -23.68 15.30
N ALA A 451 10.14 -24.60 14.86
CA ALA A 451 11.30 -24.28 14.03
C ALA A 451 10.87 -23.67 12.68
N ALA A 452 9.78 -24.16 12.08
CA ALA A 452 9.20 -23.59 10.87
C ALA A 452 8.67 -22.16 11.12
N ALA A 453 7.96 -21.94 12.22
CA ALA A 453 7.42 -20.64 12.60
C ALA A 453 8.54 -19.60 12.80
N LEU A 454 9.58 -19.95 13.59
CA LEU A 454 10.71 -19.07 13.85
C LEU A 454 11.54 -18.81 12.59
N GLY A 455 11.83 -19.86 11.81
CA GLY A 455 12.55 -19.73 10.55
C GLY A 455 11.82 -18.84 9.56
N ARG A 456 10.50 -19.04 9.38
CA ARG A 456 9.68 -18.18 8.51
C ARG A 456 9.62 -16.75 9.03
N PHE A 457 9.48 -16.52 10.34
CA PHE A 457 9.47 -15.19 10.92
C PHE A 457 10.75 -14.40 10.59
N ILE A 458 11.92 -15.01 10.80
CA ILE A 458 13.22 -14.40 10.48
C ILE A 458 13.35 -14.15 8.98
N LEU A 459 13.01 -15.16 8.15
CA LEU A 459 13.07 -15.03 6.70
C LEU A 459 12.14 -13.91 6.20
N THR A 460 10.92 -13.79 6.72
CA THR A 460 9.98 -12.71 6.34
C THR A 460 10.53 -11.33 6.70
N ILE A 461 11.19 -11.17 7.85
CA ILE A 461 11.81 -9.89 8.23
C ILE A 461 12.88 -9.48 7.22
N VAL A 462 13.71 -10.44 6.80
CA VAL A 462 14.82 -10.20 5.88
C VAL A 462 14.32 -10.03 4.45
N THR A 463 13.38 -10.86 3.97
CA THR A 463 12.84 -10.76 2.61
C THR A 463 12.03 -9.48 2.40
N PHE A 464 11.31 -9.01 3.42
CA PHE A 464 10.53 -7.78 3.33
C PHE A 464 11.47 -6.56 3.24
N GLY A 465 11.45 -5.87 2.11
CA GLY A 465 12.37 -4.77 1.79
C GLY A 465 13.55 -5.15 0.89
N ALA A 466 13.66 -6.42 0.49
CA ALA A 466 14.54 -6.84 -0.60
C ALA A 466 14.03 -6.29 -1.95
N GLN A 467 14.89 -6.28 -2.97
CA GLN A 467 14.57 -5.73 -4.30
C GLN A 467 13.86 -6.74 -5.19
N VAL A 468 12.71 -7.18 -4.71
CA VAL A 468 11.72 -7.99 -5.42
C VAL A 468 10.32 -7.47 -5.07
N PRO A 469 9.31 -7.69 -5.93
CA PRO A 469 7.93 -7.42 -5.56
C PRO A 469 7.49 -8.38 -4.45
N SER A 470 7.18 -7.80 -3.28
CA SER A 470 6.96 -8.55 -2.03
C SER A 470 5.66 -8.14 -1.36
N GLY A 471 4.75 -9.09 -1.11
CA GLY A 471 3.61 -8.92 -0.21
C GLY A 471 3.90 -9.48 1.19
N LEU A 472 3.34 -8.85 2.22
CA LEU A 472 3.55 -9.23 3.62
C LEU A 472 2.44 -10.10 4.21
N PHE A 473 1.25 -10.11 3.60
CA PHE A 473 0.06 -10.75 4.18
C PHE A 473 0.26 -12.26 4.33
N MET A 474 0.56 -13.01 3.26
CA MET A 474 0.68 -14.47 3.36
C MET A 474 1.74 -14.95 4.37
N PRO A 475 2.97 -14.42 4.36
CA PRO A 475 3.99 -14.90 5.28
C PRO A 475 3.64 -14.67 6.76
N THR A 476 3.06 -13.51 7.08
CA THR A 476 2.63 -13.19 8.45
C THR A 476 1.44 -14.03 8.89
N LEU A 477 0.50 -14.33 7.99
CA LEU A 477 -0.57 -15.29 8.24
C LEU A 477 -0.02 -16.69 8.52
N CYS A 478 0.95 -17.16 7.74
CA CYS A 478 1.56 -18.47 7.96
C CYS A 478 2.28 -18.54 9.32
N VAL A 479 3.06 -17.52 9.68
CA VAL A 479 3.75 -17.48 10.99
C VAL A 479 2.73 -17.49 12.12
N GLY A 480 1.69 -16.66 12.04
CA GLY A 480 0.62 -16.63 13.02
C GLY A 480 -0.17 -17.92 13.09
N ALA A 481 -0.42 -18.58 11.95
CA ALA A 481 -1.09 -19.86 11.88
C ALA A 481 -0.26 -20.97 12.54
N CYS A 482 1.06 -21.01 12.31
CA CYS A 482 1.93 -22.00 12.96
C CYS A 482 1.95 -21.81 14.48
N VAL A 483 2.06 -20.56 14.96
CA VAL A 483 2.01 -20.24 16.39
C VAL A 483 0.63 -20.57 16.98
N GLY A 484 -0.44 -20.25 16.26
CA GLY A 484 -1.81 -20.58 16.64
C GLY A 484 -2.03 -22.09 16.76
N ARG A 485 -1.64 -22.86 15.74
CA ARG A 485 -1.75 -24.32 15.72
C ARG A 485 -0.92 -24.96 16.85
N LEU A 486 0.26 -24.41 17.16
CA LEU A 486 1.09 -24.83 18.29
C LEU A 486 0.36 -24.62 19.62
N VAL A 487 -0.21 -23.42 19.85
CA VAL A 487 -0.99 -23.14 21.07
C VAL A 487 -2.23 -24.05 21.15
N GLY A 488 -2.95 -24.23 20.04
CA GLY A 488 -4.09 -25.15 19.98
C GLY A 488 -3.71 -26.57 20.40
N TRP A 489 -2.61 -27.10 19.87
CA TRP A 489 -2.08 -28.40 20.26
C TRP A 489 -1.69 -28.47 21.74
N THR A 490 -1.08 -27.41 22.31
CA THR A 490 -0.77 -27.38 23.75
C THR A 490 -2.03 -27.40 24.63
N VAL A 491 -3.10 -26.73 24.21
CA VAL A 491 -4.39 -26.74 24.92
C VAL A 491 -5.06 -28.11 24.80
N THR A 492 -5.01 -28.74 23.62
CA THR A 492 -5.49 -30.12 23.44
C THR A 492 -4.73 -31.11 24.33
N MET A 493 -3.39 -31.03 24.38
CA MET A 493 -2.58 -31.89 25.25
C MET A 493 -2.86 -31.64 26.73
N TRP A 494 -3.07 -30.38 27.13
CA TRP A 494 -3.44 -30.04 28.50
C TRP A 494 -4.79 -30.66 28.87
N HIS A 495 -5.79 -30.56 28.00
CA HIS A 495 -7.10 -31.19 28.18
C HIS A 495 -6.98 -32.71 28.35
N LEU A 496 -6.24 -33.39 27.46
CA LEU A 496 -6.01 -34.84 27.55
C LEU A 496 -5.30 -35.27 28.84
N SER A 497 -4.46 -34.41 29.44
CA SER A 497 -3.74 -34.73 30.69
C SER A 497 -4.60 -34.58 31.95
N VAL A 498 -5.58 -33.69 31.93
CA VAL A 498 -6.42 -33.33 33.09
C VAL A 498 -7.73 -34.14 33.14
N GLY A 499 -8.24 -34.54 31.96
CA GLY A 499 -9.51 -35.26 31.81
C GLY A 499 -10.74 -34.34 31.80
N ASP A 500 -11.87 -34.90 31.38
CA ASP A 500 -13.11 -34.15 31.09
C ASP A 500 -13.80 -33.55 32.33
N ASP A 501 -13.62 -34.15 33.50
CA ASP A 501 -14.39 -33.83 34.71
C ASP A 501 -13.86 -32.62 35.52
N GLN A 502 -12.67 -32.11 35.20
CA GLN A 502 -12.03 -31.03 35.97
C GLN A 502 -12.17 -29.65 35.32
N TRP A 503 -12.23 -28.61 36.14
CA TRP A 503 -12.20 -27.21 35.70
C TRP A 503 -10.86 -26.91 35.00
N PRO A 504 -10.81 -26.30 33.80
CA PRO A 504 -11.88 -25.61 33.06
C PRO A 504 -12.68 -26.43 32.02
N PHE A 505 -12.35 -27.69 31.80
CA PHE A 505 -12.87 -28.50 30.69
C PHE A 505 -14.20 -29.21 30.97
N LYS A 506 -14.81 -29.00 32.15
CA LYS A 506 -16.10 -29.57 32.57
C LYS A 506 -17.28 -29.36 31.60
N GLY A 507 -17.21 -28.35 30.72
CA GLY A 507 -18.23 -28.10 29.68
C GLY A 507 -18.15 -29.07 28.50
N CYS A 508 -17.08 -29.86 28.44
CA CYS A 508 -16.85 -30.84 27.40
C CYS A 508 -17.54 -32.16 27.78
N MET A 509 -18.77 -32.36 27.31
CA MET A 509 -19.62 -33.50 27.69
C MET A 509 -19.14 -34.83 27.05
N GLY A 510 -17.93 -35.29 27.37
CA GLY A 510 -17.37 -36.56 26.88
C GLY A 510 -17.17 -36.64 25.37
N ARG A 511 -17.13 -35.49 24.68
CA ARG A 511 -16.77 -35.42 23.25
C ARG A 511 -15.26 -35.31 23.13
N THR A 512 -14.64 -36.27 22.43
CA THR A 512 -13.20 -36.27 22.11
C THR A 512 -12.79 -35.05 21.27
N ASP A 513 -13.72 -34.44 20.53
CA ASP A 513 -13.48 -33.33 19.60
C ASP A 513 -14.06 -32.02 20.14
N CYS A 514 -13.44 -31.49 21.19
CA CYS A 514 -13.91 -30.31 21.90
C CYS A 514 -13.07 -29.06 21.63
N ILE A 515 -11.77 -29.29 21.44
CA ILE A 515 -10.77 -28.26 21.18
C ILE A 515 -10.20 -28.54 19.80
N PHE A 516 -10.31 -27.55 18.93
CA PHE A 516 -9.88 -27.67 17.53
C PHE A 516 -8.63 -26.84 17.29
N PRO A 517 -7.44 -27.45 17.14
CA PRO A 517 -6.20 -26.71 16.86
C PRO A 517 -6.29 -25.85 15.58
N SER A 518 -7.12 -26.23 14.61
CA SER A 518 -7.42 -25.46 13.39
C SER A 518 -7.96 -24.06 13.70
N LEU A 519 -8.90 -23.95 14.64
CA LEU A 519 -9.47 -22.67 15.04
C LEU A 519 -8.40 -21.75 15.64
N TYR A 520 -7.52 -22.30 16.49
CA TYR A 520 -6.39 -21.54 17.04
C TYR A 520 -5.42 -21.08 15.95
N ALA A 521 -5.23 -21.87 14.89
CA ALA A 521 -4.43 -21.46 13.74
C ALA A 521 -5.03 -20.25 13.02
N VAL A 522 -6.35 -20.23 12.78
CA VAL A 522 -7.04 -19.06 12.19
C VAL A 522 -6.91 -17.83 13.09
N VAL A 523 -7.19 -17.99 14.39
CA VAL A 523 -7.12 -16.89 15.37
C VAL A 523 -5.69 -16.35 15.51
N GLY A 524 -4.69 -17.23 15.56
CA GLY A 524 -3.28 -16.87 15.59
C GLY A 524 -2.80 -16.16 14.32
N ALA A 525 -3.27 -16.62 13.14
CA ALA A 525 -3.00 -15.96 11.87
C ALA A 525 -3.54 -14.53 11.85
N ALA A 526 -4.79 -14.34 12.28
CA ALA A 526 -5.42 -13.03 12.40
C ALA A 526 -4.70 -12.13 13.42
N ALA A 527 -4.37 -12.64 14.60
CA ALA A 527 -3.66 -11.90 15.64
C ALA A 527 -2.30 -11.38 15.18
N PHE A 528 -1.51 -12.22 14.51
CA PHE A 528 -0.18 -11.85 14.05
C PHE A 528 -0.22 -10.84 12.89
N LEU A 529 -1.15 -11.00 11.96
CA LEU A 529 -1.36 -10.03 10.89
C LEU A 529 -1.91 -8.69 11.43
N ALA A 530 -2.81 -8.71 12.41
CA ALA A 530 -3.27 -7.51 13.12
C ALA A 530 -2.11 -6.79 13.82
N GLY A 531 -1.24 -7.55 14.49
CA GLY A 531 -0.05 -7.02 15.17
C GLY A 531 0.96 -6.34 14.23
N THR A 532 1.09 -6.80 12.99
CA THR A 532 2.01 -6.23 11.99
C THR A 532 1.40 -5.08 11.18
N THR A 533 0.14 -5.22 10.78
CA THR A 533 -0.53 -4.24 9.89
C THR A 533 -1.36 -3.19 10.62
N ARG A 534 -1.72 -3.42 11.88
CA ARG A 534 -2.65 -2.60 12.69
C ARG A 534 -4.08 -2.54 12.14
N LEU A 535 -4.47 -3.49 11.31
CA LEU A 535 -5.83 -3.63 10.77
C LEU A 535 -6.70 -4.48 11.69
N THR A 536 -7.97 -4.11 11.80
CA THR A 536 -8.92 -4.71 12.74
C THR A 536 -10.14 -5.27 12.03
N VAL A 537 -11.10 -4.40 11.69
CA VAL A 537 -12.41 -4.79 11.16
C VAL A 537 -12.28 -5.44 9.78
N SER A 538 -11.48 -4.85 8.88
CA SER A 538 -11.23 -5.41 7.55
C SER A 538 -10.60 -6.80 7.64
N LEU A 539 -9.64 -6.99 8.53
CA LEU A 539 -8.97 -8.27 8.72
C LEU A 539 -9.91 -9.33 9.27
N ALA A 540 -10.72 -8.99 10.28
CA ALA A 540 -11.70 -9.92 10.82
C ALA A 540 -12.73 -10.35 9.76
N VAL A 541 -13.20 -9.44 8.91
CA VAL A 541 -14.13 -9.76 7.82
C VAL A 541 -13.46 -10.57 6.70
N ILE A 542 -12.19 -10.28 6.35
CA ILE A 542 -11.44 -11.13 5.42
C ILE A 542 -11.36 -12.54 5.98
N MET A 543 -10.95 -12.71 7.24
CA MET A 543 -10.86 -14.02 7.88
C MET A 543 -12.20 -14.75 7.93
N LEU A 544 -13.26 -14.03 8.24
CA LEU A 544 -14.63 -14.54 8.25
C LEU A 544 -15.07 -15.04 6.85
N GLU A 545 -14.79 -14.28 5.79
CA GLU A 545 -15.09 -14.72 4.41
C GLU A 545 -14.22 -15.92 4.00
N LEU A 546 -13.00 -16.02 4.51
CA LEU A 546 -12.13 -17.21 4.33
C LEU A 546 -12.67 -18.43 5.08
N THR A 547 -13.13 -18.31 6.32
CA THR A 547 -13.61 -19.46 7.12
C THR A 547 -15.09 -19.79 6.91
N GLY A 548 -15.85 -18.93 6.22
CA GLY A 548 -17.24 -19.22 5.85
C GLY A 548 -18.25 -19.38 7.00
N GLY A 549 -17.88 -19.08 8.25
CA GLY A 549 -18.72 -19.26 9.44
C GLY A 549 -18.74 -18.04 10.36
N LEU A 550 -19.93 -17.51 10.64
CA LEU A 550 -20.14 -16.33 11.51
C LEU A 550 -19.82 -16.59 12.98
N ASP A 551 -19.87 -17.84 13.42
CA ASP A 551 -19.68 -18.23 14.82
C ASP A 551 -18.28 -17.89 15.37
N TYR A 552 -17.29 -17.76 14.48
CA TYR A 552 -15.89 -17.50 14.83
C TYR A 552 -15.52 -16.01 14.90
N ILE A 553 -16.48 -15.10 14.68
CA ILE A 553 -16.21 -13.65 14.71
C ILE A 553 -15.74 -13.17 16.10
N VAL A 554 -16.30 -13.75 17.17
CA VAL A 554 -15.98 -13.37 18.55
C VAL A 554 -14.54 -13.76 18.92
N PRO A 555 -14.11 -15.03 18.76
CA PRO A 555 -12.70 -15.42 18.93
C PRO A 555 -11.72 -14.56 18.15
N LEU A 556 -12.05 -14.26 16.88
CA LEU A 556 -11.21 -13.42 16.02
C LEU A 556 -11.04 -12.00 16.59
N MET A 557 -12.14 -11.34 16.96
CA MET A 557 -12.10 -9.98 17.50
C MET A 557 -11.37 -9.93 18.85
N VAL A 558 -11.59 -10.92 19.70
CA VAL A 558 -10.93 -11.02 21.01
C VAL A 558 -9.42 -11.22 20.90
N ALA A 559 -8.91 -11.83 19.81
CA ALA A 559 -7.47 -11.88 19.58
C ALA A 559 -6.93 -10.63 18.85
N VAL A 560 -7.67 -10.13 17.85
CA VAL A 560 -7.25 -9.00 16.99
C VAL A 560 -7.16 -7.68 17.76
N VAL A 561 -8.12 -7.39 18.65
CA VAL A 561 -8.14 -6.12 19.41
C VAL A 561 -6.95 -6.02 20.38
N PRO A 562 -6.67 -7.02 21.25
CA PRO A 562 -5.46 -7.03 22.07
C PRO A 562 -4.17 -7.00 21.24
N ALA A 563 -4.10 -7.71 20.10
CA ALA A 563 -2.93 -7.66 19.22
C ALA A 563 -2.63 -6.25 18.72
N LYS A 564 -3.69 -5.50 18.37
CA LYS A 564 -3.55 -4.08 18.03
C LYS A 564 -3.08 -3.25 19.23
N TRP A 565 -3.76 -3.33 20.38
CA TRP A 565 -3.43 -2.53 21.56
C TRP A 565 -2.00 -2.75 22.05
N VAL A 566 -1.59 -4.02 22.16
CA VAL A 566 -0.25 -4.39 22.60
C VAL A 566 0.78 -3.78 21.67
N GLY A 567 0.61 -3.89 20.35
CA GLY A 567 1.64 -3.33 19.50
C GLY A 567 1.53 -1.81 19.28
N ASP A 568 0.35 -1.18 19.43
CA ASP A 568 0.20 0.28 19.50
C ASP A 568 0.99 0.84 20.70
N ALA A 569 1.08 0.09 21.81
CA ALA A 569 1.92 0.45 22.96
C ALA A 569 3.42 0.49 22.63
N PHE A 570 3.89 -0.32 21.67
CA PHE A 570 5.29 -0.28 21.19
C PHE A 570 5.51 0.67 20.01
N GLY A 571 4.43 1.17 19.40
CA GLY A 571 4.43 2.15 18.31
C GLY A 571 3.08 2.21 17.58
N LYS A 572 2.52 3.42 17.45
CA LYS A 572 1.21 3.68 16.80
C LYS A 572 1.19 3.42 15.29
N GLU A 573 2.35 3.35 14.63
CA GLU A 573 2.44 3.17 13.17
C GLU A 573 2.46 1.67 12.80
N GLY A 574 1.59 1.26 11.88
CA GLY A 574 1.69 -0.05 11.24
C GLY A 574 2.84 -0.12 10.23
N ILE A 575 3.17 -1.32 9.76
CA ILE A 575 4.31 -1.54 8.84
C ILE A 575 4.25 -0.70 7.55
N PHE A 576 3.06 -0.54 6.95
CA PHE A 576 2.93 0.22 5.70
C PHE A 576 3.14 1.72 5.93
N ASP A 577 2.65 2.27 7.04
CA ASP A 577 2.87 3.67 7.41
C ASP A 577 4.34 3.91 7.78
N LYS A 578 4.94 2.95 8.48
CA LYS A 578 6.36 2.99 8.78
C LYS A 578 7.19 3.01 7.51
N LEU A 579 6.86 2.18 6.52
CA LEU A 579 7.56 2.12 5.24
C LEU A 579 7.44 3.45 4.46
N ILE A 580 6.29 4.12 4.49
CA ILE A 580 6.12 5.46 3.89
C ILE A 580 7.13 6.44 4.52
N SER A 581 7.22 6.46 5.84
CA SER A 581 8.16 7.33 6.56
C SER A 581 9.62 7.00 6.24
N LEU A 582 9.97 5.71 6.16
CA LEU A 582 11.31 5.23 5.84
C LEU A 582 11.68 5.48 4.38
N GLN A 583 10.70 5.50 3.47
CA GLN A 583 10.90 5.82 2.07
C GLN A 583 11.11 7.32 1.84
N GLY A 584 10.71 8.17 2.79
CA GLY A 584 10.76 9.63 2.65
C GLY A 584 9.59 10.18 1.85
N TYR A 585 8.48 9.43 1.71
CA TYR A 585 7.33 9.92 0.98
C TYR A 585 6.52 10.93 1.81
N PRO A 586 6.06 12.04 1.20
CA PRO A 586 5.19 12.99 1.89
C PRO A 586 3.83 12.33 2.15
N HIS A 587 3.46 12.21 3.42
CA HIS A 587 2.18 11.63 3.82
C HIS A 587 1.67 12.25 5.11
N ILE A 588 0.41 12.65 5.10
CA ILE A 588 -0.30 13.08 6.30
C ILE A 588 -1.13 11.88 6.76
N ASN A 589 -0.74 11.28 7.89
CA ASN A 589 -1.48 10.16 8.46
C ASN A 589 -2.81 10.69 9.04
N PRO A 590 -3.97 10.10 8.69
CA PRO A 590 -5.27 10.53 9.23
C PRO A 590 -5.33 10.49 10.77
N ASN A 591 -4.71 9.47 11.37
CA ASN A 591 -4.81 9.20 12.81
C ASN A 591 -3.75 9.94 13.66
N MET A 592 -2.96 10.82 13.04
CA MET A 592 -1.87 11.52 13.71
C MET A 592 -2.34 12.87 14.24
N GLU A 593 -2.30 13.05 15.55
CA GLU A 593 -2.60 14.31 16.23
C GLU A 593 -1.31 15.14 16.40
N LEU A 594 -1.45 16.47 16.44
CA LEU A 594 -0.34 17.37 16.78
C LEU A 594 -0.39 17.64 18.29
N ASP A 595 0.65 17.21 19.01
CA ASP A 595 0.78 17.44 20.47
C ASP A 595 1.23 18.88 20.83
N SER A 596 1.27 19.79 19.84
CA SER A 596 1.91 21.09 19.92
C SER A 596 0.91 22.24 20.01
N GLU A 597 1.22 23.25 20.84
CA GLU A 597 0.45 24.49 20.96
C GLU A 597 0.67 25.47 19.78
N ALA A 598 1.36 25.04 18.73
CA ALA A 598 1.62 25.85 17.54
C ALA A 598 0.33 26.43 16.96
N LYS A 599 0.41 27.67 16.47
CA LYS A 599 -0.71 28.39 15.83
C LYS A 599 -0.50 28.47 14.33
N ALA A 600 -1.58 28.77 13.60
CA ALA A 600 -1.53 29.02 12.16
C ALA A 600 -0.49 30.10 11.78
N ALA A 601 -0.29 31.11 12.65
CA ALA A 601 0.72 32.15 12.47
C ALA A 601 2.17 31.64 12.43
N ASP A 602 2.45 30.52 13.08
CA ASP A 602 3.79 29.91 13.16
C ASP A 602 4.07 29.02 11.95
N LEU A 603 3.01 28.54 11.29
CA LEU A 603 3.08 27.67 10.12
C LEU A 603 3.09 28.44 8.79
N MET A 604 2.53 29.65 8.77
CA MET A 604 2.26 30.38 7.54
C MET A 604 3.52 30.94 6.87
N SER A 605 3.54 30.87 5.55
CA SER A 605 4.49 31.63 4.74
C SER A 605 3.99 33.08 4.60
N ARG A 606 4.79 34.04 5.06
CA ARG A 606 4.45 35.48 5.06
C ARG A 606 4.72 36.18 3.73
N ASN A 607 5.74 35.72 2.99
CA ASN A 607 6.09 36.26 1.69
C ASN A 607 5.16 35.64 0.63
N VAL A 608 4.05 36.31 0.36
CA VAL A 608 3.04 35.88 -0.60
C VAL A 608 2.99 36.88 -1.74
N VAL A 609 3.19 36.40 -2.96
CA VAL A 609 2.96 37.19 -4.18
C VAL A 609 1.46 37.23 -4.42
N MET A 610 0.90 38.43 -4.56
CA MET A 610 -0.53 38.71 -4.66
C MET A 610 -0.80 39.46 -5.96
N VAL A 611 -2.03 39.39 -6.46
CA VAL A 611 -2.48 40.14 -7.65
C VAL A 611 -3.64 41.04 -7.25
N SER A 612 -3.67 42.29 -7.75
CA SER A 612 -4.73 43.26 -7.41
C SER A 612 -6.00 43.05 -8.25
N LYS A 613 -7.17 43.41 -7.68
CA LYS A 613 -8.50 43.20 -8.29
C LYS A 613 -8.71 43.90 -9.65
N HIS A 614 -8.31 45.17 -9.78
CA HIS A 614 -8.71 46.06 -10.89
C HIS A 614 -7.56 46.85 -11.56
N HIS A 615 -6.34 46.80 -11.03
CA HIS A 615 -5.26 47.72 -11.39
C HIS A 615 -4.03 47.05 -12.01
N GLU A 616 -4.20 45.84 -12.55
CA GLU A 616 -3.12 45.09 -13.21
C GLU A 616 -3.29 45.16 -14.73
N THR A 617 -2.20 45.42 -15.46
CA THR A 617 -2.18 45.26 -16.92
C THR A 617 -1.92 43.81 -17.28
N LEU A 618 -2.38 43.39 -18.46
CA LEU A 618 -2.12 42.04 -18.97
C LEU A 618 -0.62 41.71 -18.95
N ALA A 619 0.23 42.64 -19.37
CA ALA A 619 1.69 42.50 -19.32
C ALA A 619 2.24 42.32 -17.89
N SER A 620 1.71 43.03 -16.90
CA SER A 620 2.13 42.90 -15.49
C SER A 620 1.77 41.52 -14.93
N VAL A 621 0.58 41.03 -15.27
CA VAL A 621 0.14 39.68 -14.89
C VAL A 621 1.04 38.64 -15.57
N GLU A 622 1.24 38.72 -16.89
CA GLU A 622 2.12 37.77 -17.60
C GLU A 622 3.56 37.76 -17.06
N ASP A 623 4.10 38.94 -16.77
CA ASP A 623 5.44 39.09 -16.16
C ASP A 623 5.50 38.45 -14.77
N THR A 624 4.51 38.70 -13.91
CA THR A 624 4.43 38.07 -12.57
C THR A 624 4.35 36.55 -12.65
N PHE A 625 3.59 36.03 -13.61
CA PHE A 625 3.38 34.60 -13.81
C PHE A 625 4.57 33.91 -14.47
N SER A 626 5.35 34.61 -15.28
CA SER A 626 6.60 34.11 -15.87
C SER A 626 7.76 34.12 -14.88
N LYS A 627 7.83 35.15 -14.02
CA LYS A 627 8.86 35.29 -12.97
C LYS A 627 8.76 34.23 -11.88
N HIS A 628 7.55 33.91 -11.44
CA HIS A 628 7.35 32.95 -10.35
C HIS A 628 6.87 31.61 -10.88
N SER A 629 7.28 30.48 -10.30
CA SER A 629 6.82 29.14 -10.72
C SER A 629 5.59 28.63 -9.94
N TYR A 630 4.86 29.49 -9.22
CA TYR A 630 3.74 29.10 -8.37
C TYR A 630 2.50 28.60 -9.13
N HIS A 631 1.73 27.70 -8.51
CA HIS A 631 0.54 27.12 -9.13
C HIS A 631 -0.71 28.02 -9.15
N GLY A 632 -0.69 29.14 -8.44
CA GLY A 632 -1.80 30.05 -8.34
C GLY A 632 -1.49 31.17 -7.36
N PHE A 633 -2.29 32.23 -7.44
CA PHE A 633 -2.05 33.49 -6.75
C PHE A 633 -3.34 33.97 -6.06
N PRO A 634 -3.25 34.46 -4.81
CA PRO A 634 -4.36 35.16 -4.18
C PRO A 634 -4.63 36.48 -4.88
N ILE A 635 -5.92 36.78 -5.03
CA ILE A 635 -6.41 38.06 -5.51
C ILE A 635 -6.86 38.88 -4.30
N VAL A 636 -6.33 40.10 -4.22
CA VAL A 636 -6.63 41.06 -3.15
C VAL A 636 -7.24 42.33 -3.73
N GLU A 637 -7.92 43.12 -2.90
CA GLU A 637 -8.53 44.38 -3.33
C GLU A 637 -7.47 45.33 -3.92
N SER A 638 -6.35 45.53 -3.22
CA SER A 638 -5.21 46.35 -3.66
C SER A 638 -3.93 45.94 -2.92
N GLU A 639 -2.74 46.34 -3.40
CA GLU A 639 -1.48 46.13 -2.65
C GLU A 639 -1.50 46.75 -1.24
N ARG A 640 -2.21 47.86 -1.08
CA ARG A 640 -2.38 48.55 0.22
C ARG A 640 -3.45 47.88 1.07
N ASP A 641 -4.58 47.51 0.46
CA ASP A 641 -5.68 46.81 1.12
C ASP A 641 -5.66 45.33 0.74
N ARG A 642 -4.95 44.53 1.55
CA ARG A 642 -4.68 43.10 1.30
C ARG A 642 -5.88 42.21 1.60
N ARG A 643 -7.10 42.73 1.56
CA ARG A 643 -8.30 41.95 1.78
C ARG A 643 -8.45 40.92 0.66
N VAL A 644 -8.63 39.64 1.03
CA VAL A 644 -8.74 38.55 0.06
C VAL A 644 -10.09 38.59 -0.64
N VAL A 645 -10.06 38.68 -1.97
CA VAL A 645 -11.24 38.64 -2.85
C VAL A 645 -11.42 37.24 -3.44
N GLY A 646 -10.32 36.57 -3.78
CA GLY A 646 -10.37 35.25 -4.36
C GLY A 646 -9.02 34.61 -4.59
N PHE A 647 -9.01 33.51 -5.35
CA PHE A 647 -7.82 32.79 -5.74
C PHE A 647 -7.93 32.37 -7.21
N ILE A 648 -6.85 32.56 -7.97
CA ILE A 648 -6.78 32.11 -9.36
C ILE A 648 -5.64 31.11 -9.54
N THR A 649 -5.91 30.00 -10.21
CA THR A 649 -4.87 29.03 -10.54
C THR A 649 -4.15 29.44 -11.82
N ARG A 650 -2.87 29.08 -11.95
CA ARG A 650 -2.11 29.30 -13.18
C ARG A 650 -2.81 28.71 -14.40
N ARG A 651 -3.39 27.52 -14.27
CA ARG A 651 -4.05 26.84 -15.38
C ARG A 651 -5.30 27.60 -15.84
N ASP A 652 -6.09 28.10 -14.89
CA ASP A 652 -7.30 28.86 -15.20
C ASP A 652 -6.92 30.20 -15.84
N LEU A 653 -5.83 30.83 -15.39
CA LEU A 653 -5.30 32.02 -16.03
C LEU A 653 -4.75 31.73 -17.43
N GLU A 654 -3.92 30.70 -17.64
CA GLU A 654 -3.42 30.31 -18.97
C GLU A 654 -4.58 30.07 -19.95
N THR A 655 -5.65 29.44 -19.47
CA THR A 655 -6.87 29.25 -20.27
C THR A 655 -7.53 30.59 -20.59
N ALA A 656 -7.62 31.48 -19.61
CA ALA A 656 -8.19 32.81 -19.82
C ALA A 656 -7.35 33.69 -20.75
N LEU A 657 -6.03 33.54 -20.74
CA LEU A 657 -5.12 34.23 -21.66
C LEU A 657 -5.26 33.69 -23.09
N MET A 658 -5.36 32.36 -23.25
CA MET A 658 -5.63 31.73 -24.55
C MET A 658 -6.96 32.18 -25.15
N ASP A 659 -7.99 32.35 -24.31
CA ASP A 659 -9.30 32.85 -24.76
C ASP A 659 -9.26 34.33 -25.19
N ASN A 660 -8.18 35.06 -24.89
CA ASN A 660 -8.01 36.51 -25.10
C ASN A 660 -6.69 36.88 -25.82
N GLU A 661 -6.13 35.98 -26.64
CA GLU A 661 -4.82 36.15 -27.31
C GLU A 661 -4.73 37.42 -28.22
N ASP A 662 -5.85 37.91 -28.74
CA ASP A 662 -5.90 39.04 -29.68
C ASP A 662 -5.88 40.43 -29.01
N ILE A 663 -5.74 40.50 -27.68
CA ILE A 663 -5.89 41.75 -26.91
C ILE A 663 -4.53 42.42 -26.60
N SER A 664 -4.50 43.75 -26.61
CA SER A 664 -3.28 44.51 -26.35
C SER A 664 -2.70 44.22 -24.95
N PRO A 665 -1.36 44.11 -24.80
CA PRO A 665 -0.72 43.83 -23.51
C PRO A 665 -0.88 44.95 -22.46
N SER A 666 -1.28 46.16 -22.90
CA SER A 666 -1.59 47.30 -22.04
C SER A 666 -3.01 47.30 -21.47
N THR A 667 -3.88 46.40 -21.92
CA THR A 667 -5.28 46.34 -21.47
C THR A 667 -5.34 45.97 -19.98
N LEU A 668 -6.25 46.61 -19.25
CA LEU A 668 -6.46 46.33 -17.83
C LEU A 668 -7.19 45.00 -17.65
N VAL A 669 -6.84 44.29 -16.57
CA VAL A 669 -7.46 43.02 -16.19
C VAL A 669 -8.29 43.23 -14.93
N ALA A 670 -9.55 42.80 -14.99
CA ALA A 670 -10.46 42.82 -13.86
C ALA A 670 -10.74 41.39 -13.38
N PHE A 671 -10.40 41.08 -12.14
CA PHE A 671 -10.62 39.75 -11.54
C PHE A 671 -12.00 39.61 -10.89
N ASP A 672 -12.73 40.71 -10.75
CA ASP A 672 -14.11 40.69 -10.26
C ASP A 672 -14.87 41.90 -10.82
N SER A 673 -15.94 41.65 -11.56
CA SER A 673 -16.71 42.66 -12.28
C SER A 673 -17.56 43.57 -11.38
N GLU A 674 -17.66 43.27 -10.09
CA GLU A 674 -18.39 44.10 -9.12
C GLU A 674 -17.64 45.41 -8.82
N GLY A 675 -18.28 46.54 -9.17
CA GLY A 675 -17.82 47.89 -8.87
C GLY A 675 -17.08 48.61 -10.00
N LEU A 676 -17.00 48.03 -11.21
CA LEU A 676 -16.40 48.73 -12.36
C LEU A 676 -17.31 49.86 -12.88
N PRO A 677 -16.76 51.08 -13.12
CA PRO A 677 -17.49 52.14 -13.79
C PRO A 677 -17.80 51.72 -15.22
N GLY A 678 -19.07 51.82 -15.63
CA GLY A 678 -19.52 51.37 -16.95
C GLY A 678 -18.75 52.05 -18.10
N ARG A 679 -18.26 51.21 -19.04
CA ARG A 679 -17.96 51.51 -20.46
C ARG A 679 -16.83 52.48 -20.83
N LEU A 680 -16.08 53.08 -19.90
CA LEU A 680 -15.06 54.09 -20.25
C LEU A 680 -13.63 53.54 -20.46
N VAL A 681 -13.36 52.28 -20.10
CA VAL A 681 -12.03 51.66 -20.25
C VAL A 681 -12.21 50.22 -20.71
N ASP A 682 -11.43 49.76 -21.69
CA ASP A 682 -11.40 48.34 -22.09
C ASP A 682 -10.75 47.51 -20.98
N TYR A 683 -11.50 46.56 -20.42
CA TYR A 683 -11.03 45.63 -19.41
C TYR A 683 -11.31 44.19 -19.82
N ILE A 684 -10.37 43.29 -19.50
CA ILE A 684 -10.56 41.85 -19.62
C ILE A 684 -11.20 41.34 -18.34
N ASP A 685 -12.43 40.84 -18.43
CA ASP A 685 -13.14 40.28 -17.27
C ASP A 685 -12.74 38.81 -17.04
N LEU A 686 -11.96 38.58 -15.99
CA LEU A 686 -11.52 37.27 -15.53
C LEU A 686 -12.36 36.70 -14.39
N THR A 687 -13.47 37.35 -14.00
CA THR A 687 -14.32 36.94 -12.87
C THR A 687 -14.75 35.47 -12.95
N ALA A 688 -14.97 34.95 -14.15
CA ALA A 688 -15.39 33.56 -14.37
C ALA A 688 -14.34 32.51 -13.99
N TYR A 689 -13.05 32.89 -14.00
CA TYR A 689 -11.91 32.00 -13.72
C TYR A 689 -11.45 32.09 -12.26
N VAL A 690 -11.93 33.07 -11.50
CA VAL A 690 -11.57 33.30 -10.11
C VAL A 690 -12.41 32.45 -9.16
N ASP A 691 -11.75 31.75 -8.24
CA ASP A 691 -12.40 31.14 -7.10
C ASP A 691 -12.63 32.20 -6.01
N LYS A 692 -13.89 32.65 -5.89
CA LYS A 692 -14.32 33.67 -4.92
C LYS A 692 -14.39 33.16 -3.47
N HIS A 693 -14.23 31.86 -3.22
CA HIS A 693 -14.44 31.28 -1.87
C HIS A 693 -13.23 30.49 -1.37
N PRO A 694 -12.03 31.09 -1.30
CA PRO A 694 -10.88 30.42 -0.71
C PRO A 694 -11.11 30.11 0.77
N VAL A 695 -10.54 29.01 1.26
CA VAL A 695 -10.63 28.63 2.67
C VAL A 695 -9.69 29.50 3.50
N ILE A 696 -10.28 30.27 4.42
CA ILE A 696 -9.58 31.24 5.27
C ILE A 696 -9.62 30.79 6.73
N VAL A 697 -8.49 30.92 7.42
CA VAL A 697 -8.34 30.69 8.87
C VAL A 697 -7.75 31.91 9.56
N ARG A 698 -7.94 32.00 10.88
CA ARG A 698 -7.35 33.06 11.70
C ARG A 698 -5.92 32.69 12.12
N PRO A 699 -5.00 33.67 12.27
CA PRO A 699 -3.64 33.44 12.76
C PRO A 699 -3.57 32.73 14.12
N THR A 700 -4.59 32.94 14.96
CA THR A 700 -4.69 32.36 16.31
C THR A 700 -5.22 30.92 16.32
N MET A 701 -5.64 30.38 15.18
CA MET A 701 -6.20 29.04 15.10
C MET A 701 -5.12 27.99 15.44
N PRO A 702 -5.42 27.00 16.30
CA PRO A 702 -4.47 25.93 16.62
C PRO A 702 -4.06 25.15 15.37
N ALA A 703 -2.78 24.79 15.28
CA ALA A 703 -2.20 24.00 14.18
C ALA A 703 -2.92 22.67 13.96
N ASP A 704 -3.36 22.02 15.04
CA ASP A 704 -4.10 20.75 14.98
C ASP A 704 -5.43 20.88 14.20
N ARG A 705 -6.17 21.98 14.41
CA ARG A 705 -7.39 22.26 13.63
C ARG A 705 -7.08 22.55 12.16
N VAL A 706 -5.96 23.21 11.87
CA VAL A 706 -5.49 23.43 10.49
C VAL A 706 -5.13 22.09 9.83
N LEU A 707 -4.51 21.18 10.58
CA LEU A 707 -4.20 19.82 10.13
C LEU A 707 -5.48 19.02 9.84
N ASP A 708 -6.50 19.10 10.70
CA ASP A 708 -7.80 18.48 10.46
C ASP A 708 -8.48 19.00 9.20
N MET A 709 -8.35 20.29 8.89
CA MET A 709 -8.84 20.85 7.64
C MET A 709 -8.10 20.27 6.43
N PHE A 710 -6.77 20.14 6.49
CA PHE A 710 -6.00 19.48 5.42
C PHE A 710 -6.39 18.00 5.24
N LYS A 711 -6.65 17.28 6.33
CA LYS A 711 -7.05 15.86 6.30
C LYS A 711 -8.48 15.68 5.78
N GLY A 712 -9.43 16.41 6.36
CA GLY A 712 -10.87 16.21 6.14
C GLY A 712 -11.37 16.80 4.84
N LEU A 713 -10.96 18.05 4.53
CA LEU A 713 -11.36 18.72 3.28
C LEU A 713 -10.43 18.37 2.12
N GLY A 714 -9.20 17.94 2.40
CA GLY A 714 -8.25 17.55 1.37
C GLY A 714 -7.66 18.75 0.62
N LEU A 715 -7.53 19.89 1.29
CA LEU A 715 -7.06 21.15 0.72
C LEU A 715 -5.59 21.09 0.35
N ARG A 716 -5.19 21.93 -0.61
CA ARG A 716 -3.78 22.15 -0.94
C ARG A 716 -3.19 23.34 -0.20
N ILE A 717 -3.99 24.38 -0.05
CA ILE A 717 -3.61 25.71 0.45
C ILE A 717 -4.71 26.21 1.38
N ILE A 718 -4.31 26.87 2.46
CA ILE A 718 -5.20 27.59 3.38
C ILE A 718 -4.67 29.02 3.52
N PHE A 719 -5.55 30.01 3.41
CA PHE A 719 -5.22 31.42 3.58
C PHE A 719 -5.35 31.82 5.05
N VAL A 720 -4.40 32.59 5.55
CA VAL A 720 -4.43 33.11 6.91
C VAL A 720 -4.72 34.60 6.85
N CYS A 721 -5.88 35.00 7.35
CA CYS A 721 -6.32 36.39 7.33
C CYS A 721 -6.55 36.92 8.75
N ASP A 722 -6.18 38.18 8.98
CA ASP A 722 -6.44 38.86 10.24
C ASP A 722 -7.93 39.18 10.42
N LYS A 723 -8.33 39.71 11.57
CA LYS A 723 -9.72 40.07 11.90
C LYS A 723 -10.36 41.02 10.90
N THR A 724 -9.56 41.84 10.21
CA THR A 724 -10.01 42.78 9.18
C THR A 724 -10.22 42.13 7.81
N GLY A 725 -9.86 40.86 7.63
CA GLY A 725 -9.90 40.17 6.34
C GLY A 725 -8.62 40.28 5.52
N ASN A 726 -7.58 40.96 6.04
CA ASN A 726 -6.30 41.16 5.37
C ASN A 726 -5.44 39.90 5.37
N LEU A 727 -4.87 39.57 4.21
CA LEU A 727 -3.99 38.42 4.04
C LEU A 727 -2.69 38.61 4.82
N SER A 728 -2.49 37.76 5.83
CA SER A 728 -1.28 37.72 6.66
C SER A 728 -0.26 36.69 6.16
N GLY A 729 -0.74 35.63 5.52
CA GLY A 729 0.11 34.58 4.99
C GLY A 729 -0.68 33.41 4.40
N VAL A 730 0.04 32.43 3.89
CA VAL A 730 -0.53 31.24 3.27
C VAL A 730 0.13 29.99 3.86
N ILE A 731 -0.67 29.00 4.23
CA ILE A 731 -0.21 27.70 4.70
C ILE A 731 -0.40 26.69 3.57
N LYS A 732 0.69 26.08 3.11
CA LYS A 732 0.64 25.00 2.11
C LYS A 732 0.65 23.65 2.84
N LYS A 733 0.07 22.62 2.22
CA LYS A 733 0.17 21.23 2.71
C LYS A 733 1.62 20.77 2.94
N LYS A 734 2.57 21.25 2.12
CA LYS A 734 4.01 20.98 2.29
C LYS A 734 4.60 21.66 3.52
N ASP A 735 4.13 22.86 3.88
CA ASP A 735 4.61 23.59 5.06
C ASP A 735 4.20 22.85 6.34
N MET A 736 2.97 22.32 6.36
CA MET A 736 2.49 21.44 7.45
C MET A 736 3.38 20.20 7.60
N LEU A 737 3.71 19.52 6.50
CA LEU A 737 4.61 18.37 6.54
C LEU A 737 6.00 18.70 7.07
N LYS A 738 6.57 19.84 6.67
CA LYS A 738 7.87 20.31 7.17
C LYS A 738 7.84 20.57 8.67
N HIS A 739 6.77 21.19 9.15
CA HIS A 739 6.57 21.42 10.58
C HIS A 739 6.50 20.10 11.36
N MET A 740 5.70 19.14 10.88
CA MET A 740 5.61 17.80 11.48
C MET A 740 6.95 17.06 11.50
N GLN A 741 7.78 17.22 10.45
CA GLN A 741 9.13 16.65 10.42
C GLN A 741 10.05 17.30 11.46
N ALA A 742 10.01 18.62 11.57
CA ALA A 742 10.80 19.37 12.55
C ALA A 742 10.45 18.96 13.99
N GLU A 743 9.16 18.81 14.30
CA GLU A 743 8.72 18.35 15.63
C GLU A 743 9.15 16.92 15.94
N ARG A 744 9.12 16.01 14.96
CA ARG A 744 9.62 14.64 15.13
C ARG A 744 11.11 14.61 15.44
N ILE A 745 11.89 15.49 14.80
CA ILE A 745 13.33 15.64 15.07
C ILE A 745 13.52 16.20 16.49
N HIS A 746 12.75 17.21 16.88
CA HIS A 746 12.76 17.77 18.24
C HIS A 746 12.50 16.71 19.30
N ALA A 747 11.40 15.96 19.16
CA ALA A 747 10.99 14.92 20.11
C ALA A 747 12.07 13.84 20.27
N ARG A 748 12.72 13.44 19.16
CA ARG A 748 13.84 12.48 19.19
C ARG A 748 15.07 13.06 19.89
N SER A 749 15.40 14.32 19.63
CA SER A 749 16.53 14.98 20.28
C SER A 749 16.33 15.12 21.79
N VAL A 750 15.13 15.55 22.21
CA VAL A 750 14.75 15.64 23.63
C VAL A 750 14.81 14.27 24.31
N ALA A 751 14.33 13.21 23.65
CA ALA A 751 14.40 11.85 24.19
C ALA A 751 15.84 11.32 24.34
N GLN A 752 16.78 11.76 23.51
CA GLN A 752 18.17 11.30 23.55
C GLN A 752 19.10 12.18 24.40
N HIS A 753 18.87 13.49 24.47
CA HIS A 753 19.81 14.47 25.02
C HIS A 753 19.21 15.36 26.13
N GLY A 754 17.95 15.12 26.51
CA GLY A 754 17.24 15.93 27.50
C GLY A 754 16.70 17.26 26.93
N PRO A 755 15.82 17.95 27.66
CA PRO A 755 15.03 19.08 27.15
C PRO A 755 15.86 20.30 26.76
N MET A 756 16.94 20.63 27.47
CA MET A 756 17.73 21.83 27.16
C MET A 756 18.52 21.73 25.84
N ARG A 757 19.11 20.57 25.52
CA ARG A 757 19.87 20.39 24.26
C ARG A 757 18.98 20.26 23.03
N GLY A 758 17.75 19.74 23.18
CA GLY A 758 16.79 19.63 22.08
C GLY A 758 16.28 20.98 21.57
N ILE A 759 16.05 21.93 22.49
CA ILE A 759 15.57 23.28 22.17
C ILE A 759 16.63 24.06 21.37
N ASP A 760 17.91 23.96 21.76
CA ASP A 760 19.00 24.64 21.06
C ASP A 760 19.20 24.10 19.63
N GLN A 761 19.09 22.78 19.42
CA GLN A 761 19.18 22.16 18.10
C GLN A 761 18.03 22.54 17.17
N VAL A 762 16.82 22.72 17.69
CA VAL A 762 15.68 23.14 16.87
C VAL A 762 15.74 24.62 16.56
N ARG A 763 16.18 25.46 17.49
CA ARG A 763 16.45 26.88 17.20
C ARG A 763 17.53 27.03 16.14
N SER A 764 18.62 26.27 16.21
CA SER A 764 19.66 26.30 15.17
C SER A 764 19.11 25.83 13.82
N PHE A 765 18.34 24.73 13.78
CA PHE A 765 17.76 24.21 12.54
C PHE A 765 16.69 25.13 11.94
N THR A 766 15.81 25.73 12.75
CA THR A 766 14.80 26.69 12.27
C THR A 766 15.43 28.00 11.81
N GLN A 767 16.49 28.47 12.47
CA GLN A 767 17.27 29.63 12.01
C GLN A 767 18.03 29.32 10.71
N GLU A 768 18.55 28.10 10.55
CA GLU A 768 19.25 27.66 9.35
C GLU A 768 18.29 27.45 8.17
N LEU A 769 17.06 27.00 8.42
CA LEU A 769 15.94 26.99 7.45
C LEU A 769 15.49 28.39 7.03
N GLN A 770 15.53 29.37 7.94
CA GLN A 770 15.26 30.76 7.61
C GLN A 770 16.39 31.39 6.80
N ARG A 771 17.65 31.03 7.08
CA ARG A 771 18.85 31.47 6.33
C ARG A 771 18.94 30.87 4.93
N THR A 772 18.70 29.56 4.77
CA THR A 772 18.67 28.93 3.44
C THR A 772 17.58 29.53 2.54
N ARG A 773 16.44 29.94 3.10
CA ARG A 773 15.42 30.71 2.37
C ARG A 773 15.84 32.13 1.94
N GLN A 774 16.85 32.72 2.58
CA GLN A 774 17.40 34.02 2.16
C GLN A 774 18.51 33.89 1.11
N LEU A 775 19.09 32.69 0.95
CA LEU A 775 20.16 32.40 -0.02
C LEU A 775 19.63 31.86 -1.35
N ASP A 776 18.37 31.41 -1.41
CA ASP A 776 17.63 31.07 -2.64
C ASP A 776 16.87 32.28 -3.26
N LEU A 777 17.01 33.47 -2.65
CA LEU A 777 16.64 34.79 -3.20
C LEU A 777 17.88 35.44 -3.78
#